data_AF-W2YUZ3-F1
#
_entry.id   AF-W2YUZ3-F1
#
_cell.length_a   1.000
_cell.length_b   1.000
_cell.length_c   1.000
_cell.angle_alpha   90.00
_cell.angle_beta   90.00
_cell.angle_gamma   90.00
#
_symmetry.space_group_name_H-M   'P 1'
#
loop_
_entity.id
_entity.type
_entity.pdbx_description
1 polymer ?
#
loop_
_entity_poly.entity_id
_entity_poly.type
_entity_poly.pdbx_seq_one_letter_code
_entity_poly.pdbx_strand_id
1 'polypeptide(L)'
;MARSGSDGESDDAMQYSKPLRQQKKLCDEAMELVNAGVAMQNASPPDAAGADAKLSRAVTLMEQALAIEYPTQEERDASQRLNNKMNRYVKMIRSQREKGTAGGATGRGHNTKYNILPMDNLPSTYNAVVELLSNSSAVGDIFESLKGAFGFQESNVANQKEHVLLMLTNFKLQEEEPNQNNEEHHQLDRQQELDMANKGIKRFHGRIFANYTKWCKYVSTKPAFTSDPLVDIVLFFLIWGEAGNFRQMPECLCFLLHTSLPQASSRGGSKNPGDFLTEVIRPMYEEVKKDNDKKTAQGARAPHAEIRNYDDFNEFFWSKKCLKYNPTTIHEAFGEVDKKGRPKVIKKSFVEKRTWIRALMSFRRIFCFNCALFLAVCGFALNMVMYCPDTPILYGADLSNGDSRGFTVFGKNFTASDSTGIGSGDGSEDKSSDGSGPSCNHQMLATCLGMTYTTGIFEDIPIDFKALLQVVPFTDCVEKSTGRCGCYLDLIDNCFAETGQTTKVTEDEHTFSASSEYDQSMCVVNWRAAVENIIKKPGPGKLNCEICQLDIKALITNGKIGDLFSGLLEMGDGTPLADGDIDSTKRTDMGGLAMLGGAGCLGLVVACEFFNKIFSRVGSGYVGRSMPVPIRAYCRYTCFWLLLFMCKLMFDYQYMIKALVETTLFIWYANEDEYLPYSNFILQMTFHNIIYILFLWIPAFFVFMYDAQIFYSVLSVIFGSFAGFNLRIGELRSFRVLRLSFKSIPRMFNKKIVPNIQDGAADGKKKKKKKKKRRERGNNHARAPLRACVNG
;
A
#
# COMPACT_ATOMS: atom_id res chain seq x y z
N MET A 1 12.75 -52.63 23.40
CA MET A 1 12.41 -51.61 24.41
C MET A 1 10.90 -51.51 24.49
N ALA A 2 10.36 -51.86 25.66
CA ALA A 2 8.95 -51.97 25.94
C ALA A 2 8.26 -50.60 26.02
N ARG A 3 6.98 -50.56 25.61
CA ARG A 3 5.97 -49.79 26.33
C ARG A 3 4.63 -50.53 26.23
N SER A 4 4.34 -51.21 27.33
CA SER A 4 3.03 -51.72 27.71
C SER A 4 2.07 -50.55 27.91
N GLY A 5 0.93 -50.60 27.23
CA GLY A 5 -0.29 -49.91 27.64
C GLY A 5 -1.34 -50.98 27.82
N SER A 6 -1.61 -51.32 29.08
CA SER A 6 -2.70 -52.18 29.51
C SER A 6 -4.02 -51.45 29.29
N ASP A 7 -4.86 -51.96 28.40
CA ASP A 7 -6.30 -51.72 28.48
C ASP A 7 -6.94 -53.09 28.72
N GLY A 8 -7.72 -53.14 29.79
CA GLY A 8 -8.19 -54.35 30.43
C GLY A 8 -9.05 -55.23 29.53
N GLU A 9 -8.86 -56.54 29.72
CA GLU A 9 -9.85 -57.56 29.45
C GLU A 9 -11.14 -57.23 30.22
N SER A 10 -12.12 -56.68 29.51
CA SER A 10 -13.52 -56.97 29.78
C SER A 10 -14.01 -57.87 28.65
N ASP A 11 -14.23 -59.13 29.00
CA ASP A 11 -15.01 -60.10 28.23
C ASP A 11 -16.39 -59.50 27.91
N ASP A 12 -16.49 -58.81 26.79
CA ASP A 12 -17.74 -58.73 26.03
C ASP A 12 -17.53 -59.56 24.78
N ALA A 13 -17.68 -60.87 24.96
CA ALA A 13 -17.95 -61.83 23.90
C ALA A 13 -19.29 -61.47 23.24
N MET A 14 -19.31 -60.36 22.49
CA MET A 14 -20.35 -60.09 21.52
C MET A 14 -20.32 -61.25 20.55
N GLN A 15 -21.38 -62.05 20.60
CA GLN A 15 -21.49 -63.38 20.06
C GLN A 15 -21.46 -63.32 18.53
N TYR A 16 -20.27 -63.10 17.94
CA TYR A 16 -20.10 -63.13 16.48
C TYR A 16 -20.64 -64.47 16.00
N SER A 17 -21.66 -64.40 15.16
CA SER A 17 -22.24 -65.59 14.57
C SER A 17 -21.17 -66.38 13.81
N LYS A 18 -21.38 -67.70 13.71
CA LYS A 18 -20.48 -68.60 12.97
C LYS A 18 -20.03 -68.03 11.60
N PRO A 19 -20.93 -67.45 10.76
CA PRO A 19 -20.51 -66.88 9.48
C PRO A 19 -19.61 -65.64 9.60
N LEU A 20 -19.86 -64.74 10.56
CA LEU A 20 -18.99 -63.55 10.77
C LEU A 20 -17.60 -63.92 11.29
N ARG A 21 -17.51 -64.92 12.18
CA ARG A 21 -16.20 -65.45 12.64
C ARG A 21 -15.43 -66.09 11.49
N GLN A 22 -16.13 -66.84 10.64
CA GLN A 22 -15.53 -67.47 9.46
C GLN A 22 -15.04 -66.42 8.46
N GLN A 23 -15.81 -65.37 8.21
CA GLN A 23 -15.41 -64.25 7.34
C GLN A 23 -14.15 -63.55 7.86
N LYS A 24 -14.09 -63.25 9.16
CA LYS A 24 -12.91 -62.62 9.78
C LYS A 24 -11.68 -63.51 9.66
N LYS A 25 -11.81 -64.80 9.97
CA LYS A 25 -10.70 -65.77 9.86
C LYS A 25 -10.13 -65.86 8.44
N LEU A 26 -10.99 -65.96 7.42
CA LEU A 26 -10.56 -66.00 6.02
C LEU A 26 -9.90 -64.68 5.58
N CYS A 27 -10.39 -63.54 6.07
CA CYS A 27 -9.78 -62.25 5.78
C CYS A 27 -8.38 -62.12 6.40
N ASP A 28 -8.20 -62.57 7.65
CA ASP A 28 -6.91 -62.50 8.34
C ASP A 28 -5.88 -63.43 7.65
N GLU A 29 -6.28 -64.65 7.29
CA GLU A 29 -5.43 -65.60 6.53
C GLU A 29 -5.07 -65.05 5.14
N ALA A 30 -6.02 -64.44 4.45
CA ALA A 30 -5.76 -63.83 3.15
C ALA A 30 -4.78 -62.63 3.26
N MET A 31 -4.90 -61.81 4.30
CA MET A 31 -4.01 -60.66 4.51
C MET A 31 -2.59 -61.09 4.86
N GLU A 32 -2.41 -62.17 5.61
CA GLU A 32 -1.09 -62.74 5.89
C GLU A 32 -0.39 -63.19 4.59
N LEU A 33 -1.14 -63.86 3.71
CA LEU A 33 -0.64 -64.28 2.40
C LEU A 33 -0.31 -63.09 1.48
N VAL A 34 -1.10 -62.00 1.53
CA VAL A 34 -0.79 -60.77 0.79
C VAL A 34 0.51 -60.16 1.28
N ASN A 35 0.70 -60.04 2.60
CA ASN A 35 1.92 -59.48 3.17
C ASN A 35 3.14 -60.34 2.82
N ALA A 36 3.02 -61.67 2.89
CA ALA A 36 4.07 -62.61 2.49
C ALA A 36 4.40 -62.49 0.99
N GLY A 37 3.38 -62.42 0.13
CA GLY A 37 3.56 -62.26 -1.32
C GLY A 37 4.25 -60.94 -1.69
N VAL A 38 3.87 -59.84 -1.05
CA VAL A 38 4.50 -58.53 -1.25
C VAL A 38 5.95 -58.51 -0.71
N ALA A 39 6.21 -59.17 0.42
CA ALA A 39 7.57 -59.31 0.94
C ALA A 39 8.47 -60.11 -0.01
N MET A 40 7.94 -61.18 -0.62
CA MET A 40 8.66 -61.99 -1.62
C MET A 40 8.92 -61.22 -2.92
N GLN A 41 8.00 -60.36 -3.36
CA GLN A 41 8.24 -59.46 -4.50
C GLN A 41 9.33 -58.43 -4.23
N ASN A 42 9.46 -57.98 -2.98
CA ASN A 42 10.42 -56.97 -2.56
C ASN A 42 11.76 -57.56 -2.07
N ALA A 43 11.88 -58.88 -2.00
CA ALA A 43 13.12 -59.56 -1.62
C ALA A 43 14.21 -59.39 -2.70
N SER A 44 15.48 -59.51 -2.31
CA SER A 44 16.62 -59.52 -3.23
C SER A 44 17.42 -60.81 -3.03
N PRO A 45 17.37 -61.76 -3.99
CA PRO A 45 16.67 -61.71 -5.28
C PRO A 45 15.14 -61.87 -5.13
N PRO A 46 14.32 -61.27 -6.04
CA PRO A 46 12.86 -61.36 -5.99
C PRO A 46 12.35 -62.73 -6.45
N ASP A 47 11.55 -63.40 -5.63
CA ASP A 47 10.87 -64.66 -5.97
C ASP A 47 9.46 -64.37 -6.52
N ALA A 48 9.40 -64.07 -7.81
CA ALA A 48 8.16 -63.70 -8.50
C ALA A 48 7.16 -64.88 -8.59
N ALA A 49 7.65 -66.11 -8.72
CA ALA A 49 6.81 -67.30 -8.83
C ALA A 49 6.18 -67.68 -7.48
N GLY A 50 6.97 -67.63 -6.40
CA GLY A 50 6.48 -67.80 -5.03
C GLY A 50 5.48 -66.72 -4.63
N ALA A 51 5.74 -65.46 -5.01
CA ALA A 51 4.83 -64.36 -4.77
C ALA A 51 3.48 -64.51 -5.49
N ASP A 52 3.48 -64.90 -6.77
CA ASP A 52 2.22 -65.09 -7.52
C ASP A 52 1.37 -66.24 -6.97
N ALA A 53 2.00 -67.33 -6.52
CA ALA A 53 1.30 -68.44 -5.87
C ALA A 53 0.61 -68.01 -4.56
N LYS A 54 1.29 -67.21 -3.73
CA LYS A 54 0.74 -66.70 -2.46
C LYS A 54 -0.37 -65.68 -2.69
N LEU A 55 -0.20 -64.76 -3.63
CA LEU A 55 -1.22 -63.77 -3.99
C LEU A 55 -2.45 -64.42 -4.64
N SER A 56 -2.26 -65.46 -5.46
CA SER A 56 -3.37 -66.24 -6.03
C SER A 56 -4.20 -66.92 -4.95
N ARG A 57 -3.54 -67.56 -3.97
CA ARG A 57 -4.21 -68.18 -2.83
C ARG A 57 -4.94 -67.14 -1.95
N ALA A 58 -4.38 -65.94 -1.79
CA ALA A 58 -5.04 -64.87 -1.07
C ALA A 58 -6.35 -64.42 -1.76
N VAL A 59 -6.35 -64.30 -3.10
CA VAL A 59 -7.54 -63.93 -3.87
C VAL A 59 -8.63 -65.01 -3.73
N THR A 60 -8.28 -66.30 -3.80
CA THR A 60 -9.26 -67.38 -3.63
C THR A 60 -9.92 -67.36 -2.24
N LEU A 61 -9.16 -67.06 -1.19
CA LEU A 61 -9.70 -66.96 0.18
C LEU A 61 -10.61 -65.74 0.35
N MET A 62 -10.26 -64.60 -0.26
CA MET A 62 -11.10 -63.40 -0.24
C MET A 62 -12.41 -63.61 -1.02
N GLU A 63 -12.36 -64.32 -2.15
CA GLU A 63 -13.57 -64.68 -2.91
C GLU A 63 -14.46 -65.66 -2.15
N GLN A 64 -13.86 -66.64 -1.46
CA GLN A 64 -14.58 -67.55 -0.57
C GLN A 64 -15.24 -66.80 0.59
N ALA A 65 -14.56 -65.80 1.16
CA ALA A 65 -15.12 -64.97 2.23
C ALA A 65 -16.27 -64.06 1.74
N LEU A 66 -16.18 -63.56 0.50
CA LEU A 66 -17.23 -62.76 -0.14
C LEU A 66 -18.46 -63.57 -0.53
N ALA A 67 -18.33 -64.90 -0.67
CA ALA A 67 -19.41 -65.83 -0.99
C ALA A 67 -20.20 -66.31 0.26
N ILE A 68 -19.83 -65.88 1.47
CA ILE A 68 -20.56 -66.24 2.69
C ILE A 68 -21.90 -65.49 2.72
N GLU A 69 -23.00 -66.24 2.82
CA GLU A 69 -24.34 -65.68 2.99
C GLU A 69 -24.65 -65.43 4.48
N TYR A 70 -25.24 -64.27 4.78
CA TYR A 70 -25.61 -63.87 6.14
C TYR A 70 -27.14 -63.90 6.29
N PRO A 71 -27.67 -64.73 7.20
CA PRO A 71 -29.11 -64.92 7.35
C PRO A 71 -29.82 -63.69 7.92
N THR A 72 -29.19 -62.92 8.81
CA THR A 72 -29.82 -61.74 9.43
C THR A 72 -29.34 -60.42 8.82
N GLN A 73 -30.19 -59.38 8.86
CA GLN A 73 -29.84 -58.05 8.34
C GLN A 73 -28.72 -57.38 9.14
N GLU A 74 -28.67 -57.59 10.47
CA GLU A 74 -27.61 -57.06 11.34
C GLU A 74 -26.23 -57.63 10.99
N GLU A 75 -26.14 -58.93 10.66
CA GLU A 75 -24.90 -59.57 10.20
C GLU A 75 -24.45 -59.07 8.82
N ARG A 76 -25.40 -58.76 7.92
CA ARG A 76 -25.09 -58.14 6.62
C ARG A 76 -24.46 -56.76 6.79
N ASP A 77 -25.00 -55.94 7.67
CA ASP A 77 -24.48 -54.60 7.94
C ASP A 77 -23.12 -54.67 8.65
N ALA A 78 -22.91 -55.65 9.54
CA ALA A 78 -21.64 -55.89 10.21
C ALA A 78 -20.53 -56.38 9.25
N SER A 79 -20.87 -57.28 8.31
CA SER A 79 -19.94 -57.87 7.33
C SER A 79 -19.56 -56.93 6.19
N GLN A 80 -20.38 -55.90 5.90
CA GLN A 80 -20.24 -55.02 4.73
C GLN A 80 -18.90 -54.27 4.70
N ARG A 81 -18.40 -53.80 5.85
CA ARG A 81 -17.11 -53.09 5.92
C ARG A 81 -15.94 -53.97 5.48
N LEU A 82 -15.92 -55.23 5.92
CA LEU A 82 -14.86 -56.18 5.58
C LEU A 82 -14.99 -56.66 4.13
N ASN A 83 -16.22 -56.89 3.65
CA ASN A 83 -16.50 -57.21 2.25
C ASN A 83 -16.02 -56.11 1.30
N ASN A 84 -16.29 -54.84 1.61
CA ASN A 84 -15.81 -53.71 0.82
C ASN A 84 -14.28 -53.62 0.78
N LYS A 85 -13.62 -53.96 1.91
CA LYS A 85 -12.16 -54.00 2.00
C LYS A 85 -11.60 -55.13 1.13
N MET A 86 -12.11 -56.35 1.29
CA MET A 86 -11.68 -57.53 0.51
C MET A 86 -11.89 -57.32 -1.00
N ASN A 87 -13.02 -56.75 -1.41
CA ASN A 87 -13.30 -56.46 -2.82
C ASN A 87 -12.29 -55.45 -3.43
N ARG A 88 -11.82 -54.46 -2.65
CA ARG A 88 -10.73 -53.56 -3.09
C ARG A 88 -9.40 -54.30 -3.25
N TYR A 89 -9.05 -55.18 -2.32
CA TYR A 89 -7.81 -55.97 -2.40
C TYR A 89 -7.83 -56.93 -3.59
N VAL A 90 -8.94 -57.63 -3.83
CA VAL A 90 -9.10 -58.51 -5.01
C VAL A 90 -8.92 -57.73 -6.32
N LYS A 91 -9.56 -56.56 -6.47
CA LYS A 91 -9.38 -55.70 -7.64
C LYS A 91 -7.94 -55.21 -7.82
N MET A 92 -7.30 -54.81 -6.72
CA MET A 92 -5.91 -54.36 -6.74
C MET A 92 -4.95 -55.48 -7.15
N ILE A 93 -5.09 -56.69 -6.57
CA ILE A 93 -4.23 -57.84 -6.87
C ILE A 93 -4.44 -58.31 -8.31
N ARG A 94 -5.70 -58.39 -8.79
CA ARG A 94 -6.00 -58.72 -10.19
C ARG A 94 -5.41 -57.69 -11.16
N SER A 95 -5.54 -56.40 -10.87
CA SER A 95 -4.94 -55.33 -11.69
C SER A 95 -3.41 -55.40 -11.73
N GLN A 96 -2.76 -55.80 -10.63
CA GLN A 96 -1.31 -56.03 -10.64
C GLN A 96 -0.92 -57.27 -11.44
N ARG A 97 -1.74 -58.33 -11.44
CA ARG A 97 -1.49 -59.54 -12.24
C ARG A 97 -1.74 -59.34 -13.74
N GLU A 98 -2.78 -58.60 -14.11
CA GLU A 98 -3.05 -58.24 -15.52
C GLU A 98 -1.88 -57.45 -16.13
N LYS A 99 -1.20 -56.62 -15.33
CA LYS A 99 0.04 -55.95 -15.72
C LYS A 99 1.25 -56.89 -15.82
N GLY A 100 1.19 -58.08 -15.22
CA GLY A 100 2.26 -59.09 -15.22
C GLY A 100 2.11 -60.19 -16.28
N THR A 101 0.92 -60.40 -16.86
CA THR A 101 0.68 -61.45 -17.87
C THR A 101 0.95 -61.03 -19.32
N ALA A 102 1.22 -59.75 -19.58
CA ALA A 102 1.59 -59.24 -20.91
C ALA A 102 3.09 -58.90 -20.98
N GLY A 103 3.94 -59.92 -20.87
CA GLY A 103 5.39 -59.77 -21.05
C GLY A 103 6.17 -60.93 -20.46
N GLY A 104 6.73 -61.77 -21.33
CA GLY A 104 7.70 -62.79 -20.95
C GLY A 104 8.93 -62.20 -20.28
N ALA A 105 9.77 -63.11 -19.78
CA ALA A 105 11.01 -62.86 -19.06
C ALA A 105 11.77 -61.58 -19.53
N THR A 106 12.24 -60.81 -18.56
CA THR A 106 13.03 -59.56 -18.71
C THR A 106 12.26 -58.38 -19.30
N GLY A 107 11.63 -57.59 -18.43
CA GLY A 107 10.95 -56.38 -18.89
C GLY A 107 10.30 -55.59 -17.76
N ARG A 108 11.10 -55.11 -16.79
CA ARG A 108 10.79 -53.78 -16.25
C ARG A 108 10.79 -52.87 -17.48
N GLY A 109 9.62 -52.54 -18.01
CA GLY A 109 9.48 -51.42 -18.95
C GLY A 109 10.17 -50.25 -18.27
N HIS A 110 11.33 -49.90 -18.80
CA HIS A 110 12.16 -48.86 -18.27
C HIS A 110 11.39 -47.58 -18.60
N ASN A 111 10.51 -47.14 -17.69
CA ASN A 111 10.45 -45.70 -17.48
C ASN A 111 11.89 -45.34 -17.14
N THR A 112 12.63 -44.87 -18.15
CA THR A 112 13.90 -44.20 -17.95
C THR A 112 13.68 -43.28 -16.76
N LYS A 113 14.48 -43.48 -15.71
CA LYS A 113 14.26 -43.08 -14.30
C LYS A 113 13.95 -41.58 -14.07
N TYR A 114 13.84 -40.79 -15.14
CA TYR A 114 13.83 -39.34 -15.18
C TYR A 114 12.70 -38.74 -16.04
N ASN A 115 12.02 -39.52 -16.91
CA ASN A 115 11.02 -39.01 -17.84
C ASN A 115 9.58 -39.44 -17.50
N ILE A 116 8.60 -38.55 -17.71
CA ILE A 116 7.17 -38.79 -17.42
C ILE A 116 6.53 -39.57 -18.58
N LEU A 117 6.92 -39.26 -19.81
CA LEU A 117 6.49 -39.95 -21.03
C LEU A 117 7.33 -41.22 -21.29
N PRO A 118 6.70 -42.34 -21.66
CA PRO A 118 7.40 -43.51 -22.18
C PRO A 118 7.95 -43.20 -23.57
N MET A 119 9.18 -42.69 -23.64
CA MET A 119 9.79 -42.24 -24.90
C MET A 119 9.95 -43.35 -25.94
N ASP A 120 9.98 -44.62 -25.51
CA ASP A 120 10.06 -45.80 -26.39
C ASP A 120 8.72 -46.17 -27.03
N ASN A 121 7.59 -45.69 -26.48
CA ASN A 121 6.24 -45.99 -26.99
C ASN A 121 5.31 -44.79 -26.78
N LEU A 122 5.50 -43.76 -27.60
CA LEU A 122 4.75 -42.50 -27.52
C LEU A 122 3.37 -42.61 -28.19
N PRO A 123 2.32 -41.98 -27.61
CA PRO A 123 1.01 -41.85 -28.27
C PRO A 123 1.10 -41.15 -29.63
N SER A 124 0.17 -41.46 -30.54
CA SER A 124 0.16 -40.96 -31.92
C SER A 124 0.16 -39.43 -32.03
N THR A 125 -0.37 -38.72 -31.04
CA THR A 125 -0.39 -37.25 -30.96
C THR A 125 1.00 -36.61 -31.06
N TYR A 126 2.05 -37.32 -30.63
CA TYR A 126 3.43 -36.84 -30.62
C TYR A 126 4.20 -37.14 -31.91
N ASN A 127 3.72 -38.07 -32.74
CA ASN A 127 4.47 -38.61 -33.88
C ASN A 127 4.96 -37.54 -34.85
N ALA A 128 4.10 -36.57 -35.22
CA ALA A 128 4.46 -35.49 -36.14
C ALA A 128 5.63 -34.63 -35.62
N VAL A 129 5.68 -34.37 -34.31
CA VAL A 129 6.76 -33.57 -33.70
C VAL A 129 8.03 -34.40 -33.56
N VAL A 130 7.92 -35.67 -33.17
CA VAL A 130 9.06 -36.60 -33.08
C VAL A 130 9.72 -36.79 -34.44
N GLU A 131 8.92 -36.94 -35.51
CA GLU A 131 9.41 -37.06 -36.88
C GLU A 131 10.22 -35.82 -37.29
N LEU A 132 9.71 -34.61 -37.02
CA LEU A 132 10.43 -33.36 -37.32
C LEU A 132 11.72 -33.19 -36.51
N LEU A 133 11.75 -33.65 -35.25
CA LEU A 133 12.94 -33.60 -34.39
C LEU A 133 14.02 -34.64 -34.79
N SER A 134 13.60 -35.77 -35.36
CA SER A 134 14.49 -36.90 -35.71
C SER A 134 14.99 -36.82 -37.16
N ASN A 135 14.22 -36.20 -38.06
CA ASN A 135 14.48 -36.13 -39.50
C ASN A 135 14.64 -34.67 -39.97
N SER A 136 15.45 -33.87 -39.27
CA SER A 136 15.77 -32.51 -39.75
C SER A 136 16.62 -32.56 -41.02
N SER A 137 16.26 -31.76 -42.02
CA SER A 137 16.99 -31.64 -43.29
C SER A 137 18.41 -31.07 -43.12
N ALA A 138 18.65 -30.32 -42.04
CA ALA A 138 19.95 -29.72 -41.76
C ALA A 138 20.91 -30.70 -41.06
N VAL A 139 20.43 -31.44 -40.06
CA VAL A 139 21.32 -32.13 -39.11
C VAL A 139 20.95 -33.61 -38.86
N GLY A 140 19.78 -34.08 -39.27
CA GLY A 140 19.29 -35.42 -38.93
C GLY A 140 18.58 -35.42 -37.56
N ASP A 141 18.97 -36.32 -36.65
CA ASP A 141 18.51 -36.24 -35.25
C ASP A 141 19.16 -35.02 -34.59
N ILE A 142 18.34 -34.01 -34.31
CA ILE A 142 18.79 -32.74 -33.78
C ILE A 142 19.43 -32.91 -32.39
N PHE A 143 18.85 -33.75 -31.53
CA PHE A 143 19.34 -33.92 -30.15
C PHE A 143 20.68 -34.67 -30.13
N GLU A 144 20.81 -35.75 -30.88
CA GLU A 144 22.07 -36.51 -30.94
C GLU A 144 23.18 -35.72 -31.63
N SER A 145 22.86 -34.96 -32.68
CA SER A 145 23.88 -34.14 -33.34
C SER A 145 24.35 -32.98 -32.47
N LEU A 146 23.45 -32.29 -31.76
CA LEU A 146 23.84 -31.21 -30.85
C LEU A 146 24.60 -31.74 -29.63
N LYS A 147 24.23 -32.93 -29.14
CA LYS A 147 24.99 -33.66 -28.11
C LYS A 147 26.43 -33.88 -28.55
N GLY A 148 26.65 -34.43 -29.75
CA GLY A 148 28.00 -34.66 -30.28
C GLY A 148 28.79 -33.38 -30.59
N ALA A 149 28.11 -32.35 -31.09
CA ALA A 149 28.74 -31.07 -31.46
C ALA A 149 29.27 -30.29 -30.25
N PHE A 150 28.48 -30.21 -29.17
CA PHE A 150 28.79 -29.39 -28.00
C PHE A 150 29.21 -30.19 -26.77
N GLY A 151 28.96 -31.50 -26.72
CA GLY A 151 29.25 -32.34 -25.56
C GLY A 151 28.28 -32.11 -24.41
N PHE A 152 26.98 -32.04 -24.68
CA PHE A 152 25.94 -31.92 -23.64
C PHE A 152 25.82 -33.21 -22.81
N GLN A 153 25.43 -33.10 -21.53
CA GLN A 153 25.23 -34.27 -20.67
C GLN A 153 24.06 -35.14 -21.16
N GLU A 154 24.21 -36.47 -21.12
CA GLU A 154 23.18 -37.39 -21.64
C GLU A 154 21.84 -37.24 -20.93
N SER A 155 21.88 -37.08 -19.60
CA SER A 155 20.67 -36.86 -18.80
C SER A 155 19.99 -35.53 -19.12
N ASN A 156 20.76 -34.48 -19.43
CA ASN A 156 20.20 -33.20 -19.84
C ASN A 156 19.51 -33.32 -21.20
N VAL A 157 20.16 -33.96 -22.17
CA VAL A 157 19.59 -34.23 -23.50
C VAL A 157 18.27 -35.00 -23.39
N ALA A 158 18.24 -36.08 -22.60
CA ALA A 158 17.03 -36.89 -22.40
C ALA A 158 15.88 -36.09 -21.76
N ASN A 159 16.17 -35.29 -20.74
CA ASN A 159 15.18 -34.47 -20.04
C ASN A 159 14.64 -33.33 -20.94
N GLN A 160 15.52 -32.64 -21.68
CA GLN A 160 15.10 -31.57 -22.58
C GLN A 160 14.35 -32.10 -23.80
N LYS A 161 14.66 -33.32 -24.27
CA LYS A 161 13.92 -33.98 -25.35
C LYS A 161 12.45 -34.16 -25.01
N GLU A 162 12.16 -34.66 -23.81
CA GLU A 162 10.78 -34.75 -23.33
C GLU A 162 10.13 -33.36 -23.17
N HIS A 163 10.83 -32.42 -22.55
CA HIS A 163 10.30 -31.08 -22.29
C HIS A 163 9.95 -30.32 -23.58
N VAL A 164 10.85 -30.31 -24.57
CA VAL A 164 10.63 -29.67 -25.88
C VAL A 164 9.50 -30.37 -26.63
N LEU A 165 9.45 -31.71 -26.62
CA LEU A 165 8.38 -32.48 -27.23
C LEU A 165 7.01 -32.06 -26.68
N LEU A 166 6.86 -32.03 -25.36
CA LEU A 166 5.62 -31.62 -24.69
C LEU A 166 5.21 -30.18 -25.07
N MET A 167 6.15 -29.23 -25.07
CA MET A 167 5.86 -27.85 -25.43
C MET A 167 5.42 -27.72 -26.89
N LEU A 168 6.16 -28.32 -27.82
CA LEU A 168 5.85 -28.24 -29.24
C LEU A 168 4.50 -28.89 -29.56
N THR A 169 4.18 -30.03 -28.93
CA THR A 169 2.87 -30.66 -29.08
C THR A 169 1.75 -29.78 -28.51
N ASN A 170 1.96 -29.11 -27.38
CA ASN A 170 0.98 -28.14 -26.85
C ASN A 170 0.77 -26.95 -27.81
N PHE A 171 1.82 -26.46 -28.46
CA PHE A 171 1.71 -25.39 -29.46
C PHE A 171 1.06 -25.85 -30.77
N LYS A 172 1.25 -27.12 -31.18
CA LYS A 172 0.49 -27.76 -32.27
C LYS A 172 -1.01 -27.77 -31.95
N LEU A 173 -1.40 -28.13 -30.72
CA LEU A 173 -2.80 -28.28 -30.32
C LEU A 173 -3.53 -26.96 -30.02
N GLN A 174 -2.82 -25.88 -29.73
CA GLN A 174 -3.41 -24.56 -29.44
C GLN A 174 -4.16 -23.91 -30.63
N GLU A 175 -4.04 -24.44 -31.84
CA GLU A 175 -4.70 -23.91 -33.04
C GLU A 175 -6.13 -24.45 -33.25
N GLU A 176 -6.61 -25.37 -32.39
CA GLU A 176 -8.03 -25.76 -32.33
C GLU A 176 -8.88 -24.69 -31.62
N GLU A 177 -9.08 -23.52 -32.25
CA GLU A 177 -10.33 -22.79 -32.06
C GLU A 177 -11.38 -23.45 -32.97
N PRO A 178 -12.51 -23.96 -32.45
CA PRO A 178 -13.48 -24.66 -33.27
C PRO A 178 -14.17 -23.65 -34.19
N ASN A 179 -13.95 -23.79 -35.50
CA ASN A 179 -15.00 -23.44 -36.45
C ASN A 179 -16.21 -24.30 -36.07
N GLN A 180 -17.26 -23.65 -35.54
CA GLN A 180 -18.45 -24.25 -34.93
C GLN A 180 -19.30 -25.16 -35.85
N ASN A 181 -18.79 -25.66 -36.99
CA ASN A 181 -19.63 -26.31 -37.97
C ASN A 181 -19.30 -27.76 -38.33
N ASN A 182 -18.21 -28.39 -37.89
CA ASN A 182 -17.93 -29.79 -38.28
C ASN A 182 -17.60 -30.67 -37.06
N GLU A 183 -18.63 -31.31 -36.49
CA GLU A 183 -18.53 -32.36 -35.45
C GLU A 183 -18.26 -33.76 -36.04
N GLU A 184 -17.35 -33.89 -37.01
CA GLU A 184 -16.93 -35.20 -37.49
C GLU A 184 -15.44 -35.42 -37.16
N HIS A 185 -15.17 -36.42 -36.31
CA HIS A 185 -13.84 -36.97 -36.06
C HIS A 185 -13.24 -37.54 -37.36
N HIS A 186 -12.74 -36.67 -38.24
CA HIS A 186 -11.84 -37.07 -39.30
C HIS A 186 -10.45 -37.30 -38.69
N GLN A 187 -9.89 -38.48 -38.91
CA GLN A 187 -8.45 -38.70 -38.75
C GLN A 187 -7.75 -37.64 -39.61
N LEU A 188 -7.06 -36.69 -38.98
CA LEU A 188 -6.28 -35.68 -39.68
C LEU A 188 -5.28 -36.38 -40.60
N ASP A 189 -5.24 -35.97 -41.87
CA ASP A 189 -4.23 -36.47 -42.80
C ASP A 189 -2.83 -36.16 -42.23
N ARG A 190 -1.90 -37.12 -42.35
CA ARG A 190 -0.51 -37.00 -41.84
C ARG A 190 0.15 -35.69 -42.27
N GLN A 191 -0.13 -35.22 -43.48
CA GLN A 191 0.41 -33.98 -44.03
C GLN A 191 -0.14 -32.72 -43.31
N GLN A 192 -1.42 -32.74 -42.92
CA GLN A 192 -2.04 -31.65 -42.16
C GLN A 192 -1.45 -31.59 -40.75
N GLU A 193 -1.18 -32.74 -40.11
CA GLU A 193 -0.53 -32.78 -38.80
C GLU A 193 0.88 -32.18 -38.81
N LEU A 194 1.66 -32.45 -39.87
CA LEU A 194 3.00 -31.89 -40.05
C LEU A 194 2.97 -30.38 -40.34
N ASP A 195 1.98 -29.89 -41.12
CA ASP A 195 1.82 -28.46 -41.35
C ASP A 195 1.45 -27.70 -40.06
N MET A 196 0.52 -28.25 -39.27
CA MET A 196 0.16 -27.69 -37.96
C MET A 196 1.36 -27.68 -37.00
N ALA A 197 2.16 -28.76 -36.98
CA ALA A 197 3.39 -28.80 -36.18
C ALA A 197 4.38 -27.70 -36.60
N ASN A 198 4.62 -27.52 -37.91
CA ASN A 198 5.51 -26.48 -38.44
C ASN A 198 5.02 -25.05 -38.12
N LYS A 199 3.72 -24.79 -38.20
CA LYS A 199 3.11 -23.51 -37.77
C LYS A 199 3.31 -23.27 -36.27
N GLY A 200 3.06 -24.30 -35.45
CA GLY A 200 3.29 -24.28 -34.00
C GLY A 200 4.76 -23.97 -33.65
N ILE A 201 5.70 -24.61 -34.33
CA ILE A 201 7.15 -24.41 -34.16
C ILE A 201 7.54 -22.96 -34.48
N LYS A 202 7.12 -22.40 -35.62
CA LYS A 202 7.42 -21.01 -36.01
C LYS A 202 6.87 -20.00 -34.98
N ARG A 203 5.66 -20.23 -34.49
CA ARG A 203 5.05 -19.40 -33.44
C ARG A 203 5.82 -19.50 -32.13
N PHE A 204 6.20 -20.70 -31.74
CA PHE A 204 6.97 -20.93 -30.52
C PHE A 204 8.36 -20.28 -30.61
N HIS A 205 9.07 -20.46 -31.72
CA HIS A 205 10.36 -19.82 -32.02
C HIS A 205 10.28 -18.29 -31.89
N GLY A 206 9.29 -17.67 -32.54
CA GLY A 206 9.09 -16.21 -32.47
C GLY A 206 8.80 -15.71 -31.06
N ARG A 207 8.13 -16.52 -30.23
CA ARG A 207 7.77 -16.17 -28.85
C ARG A 207 8.95 -16.34 -27.89
N ILE A 208 9.69 -17.45 -27.99
CA ILE A 208 10.81 -17.75 -27.09
C ILE A 208 12.01 -16.83 -27.37
N PHE A 209 12.30 -16.53 -28.64
CA PHE A 209 13.44 -15.69 -29.02
C PHE A 209 13.12 -14.20 -29.14
N ALA A 210 11.92 -13.76 -28.77
CA ALA A 210 11.58 -12.33 -28.76
C ALA A 210 12.55 -11.49 -27.92
N ASN A 211 13.03 -12.02 -26.79
CA ASN A 211 14.01 -11.36 -25.94
C ASN A 211 15.42 -11.39 -26.55
N TYR A 212 15.81 -12.50 -27.16
CA TYR A 212 17.09 -12.62 -27.87
C TYR A 212 17.19 -11.62 -29.03
N THR A 213 16.13 -11.46 -29.83
CA THR A 213 16.08 -10.46 -30.90
C THR A 213 16.20 -9.03 -30.37
N LYS A 214 15.56 -8.73 -29.22
CA LYS A 214 15.71 -7.44 -28.55
C LYS A 214 17.13 -7.21 -28.03
N TRP A 215 17.75 -8.23 -27.44
CA TRP A 215 19.13 -8.18 -26.98
C TRP A 215 20.10 -7.96 -28.15
N CYS A 216 19.94 -8.69 -29.26
CA CYS A 216 20.73 -8.49 -30.49
C CYS A 216 20.61 -7.05 -30.98
N LYS A 217 19.39 -6.50 -31.04
CA LYS A 217 19.16 -5.09 -31.41
C LYS A 217 19.82 -4.12 -30.44
N TYR A 218 19.77 -4.39 -29.14
CA TYR A 218 20.37 -3.55 -28.10
C TYR A 218 21.91 -3.51 -28.22
N VAL A 219 22.54 -4.69 -28.33
CA VAL A 219 24.00 -4.82 -28.54
C VAL A 219 24.40 -4.41 -29.97
N SER A 220 23.45 -4.16 -30.87
CA SER A 220 23.62 -3.84 -32.29
C SER A 220 24.36 -4.93 -33.07
N THR A 221 23.95 -6.19 -32.90
CA THR A 221 24.34 -7.35 -33.72
C THR A 221 23.12 -7.93 -34.44
N LYS A 222 23.34 -8.65 -35.54
CA LYS A 222 22.25 -9.35 -36.25
C LYS A 222 21.99 -10.71 -35.59
N PRO A 223 20.72 -11.14 -35.42
CA PRO A 223 20.43 -12.48 -34.90
C PRO A 223 21.08 -13.57 -35.75
N ALA A 224 21.77 -14.51 -35.10
CA ALA A 224 22.50 -15.61 -35.74
C ALA A 224 21.65 -16.90 -35.89
N PHE A 225 20.34 -16.77 -36.17
CA PHE A 225 19.46 -17.93 -36.30
C PHE A 225 19.92 -18.89 -37.40
N THR A 226 19.72 -20.19 -37.20
CA THR A 226 19.97 -21.21 -38.22
C THR A 226 18.82 -21.26 -39.23
N SER A 227 19.01 -22.02 -40.33
CA SER A 227 17.95 -22.22 -41.33
C SER A 227 16.77 -23.05 -40.81
N ASP A 228 16.99 -23.84 -39.75
CA ASP A 228 15.97 -24.68 -39.13
C ASP A 228 15.61 -24.16 -37.72
N PRO A 229 14.39 -23.61 -37.54
CA PRO A 229 13.94 -23.10 -36.24
C PRO A 229 14.00 -24.13 -35.10
N LEU A 230 13.92 -25.43 -35.39
CA LEU A 230 14.00 -26.48 -34.38
C LEU A 230 15.41 -26.58 -33.78
N VAL A 231 16.46 -26.42 -34.60
CA VAL A 231 17.84 -26.44 -34.12
C VAL A 231 18.07 -25.31 -33.12
N ASP A 232 17.55 -24.11 -33.43
CA ASP A 232 17.63 -22.96 -32.53
C ASP A 232 16.94 -23.25 -31.18
N ILE A 233 15.71 -23.79 -31.22
CA ILE A 233 14.91 -24.12 -30.04
C ILE A 233 15.64 -25.17 -29.19
N VAL A 234 16.05 -26.28 -29.79
CA VAL A 234 16.69 -27.39 -29.06
C VAL A 234 18.00 -26.93 -28.45
N LEU A 235 18.84 -26.21 -29.19
CA LEU A 235 20.11 -25.67 -28.67
C LEU A 235 19.88 -24.76 -27.46
N PHE A 236 18.89 -23.86 -27.52
CA PHE A 236 18.57 -22.99 -26.39
C PHE A 236 18.20 -23.79 -25.13
N PHE A 237 17.37 -24.83 -25.26
CA PHE A 237 16.97 -25.65 -24.11
C PHE A 237 18.12 -26.50 -23.56
N LEU A 238 19.01 -27.00 -24.42
CA LEU A 238 20.21 -27.73 -23.99
C LEU A 238 21.16 -26.81 -23.20
N ILE A 239 21.41 -25.59 -23.70
CA ILE A 239 22.19 -24.57 -22.98
C ILE A 239 21.50 -24.19 -21.66
N TRP A 240 20.18 -23.97 -21.66
CA TRP A 240 19.38 -23.66 -20.46
C TRP A 240 19.44 -24.78 -19.40
N GLY A 241 19.52 -26.02 -19.86
CA GLY A 241 19.68 -27.21 -19.05
C GLY A 241 21.02 -27.24 -18.30
N GLU A 242 22.12 -27.05 -19.02
CA GLU A 242 23.48 -27.03 -18.44
C GLU A 242 23.74 -25.78 -17.59
N ALA A 243 23.23 -24.62 -18.01
CA ALA A 243 23.47 -23.32 -17.40
C ALA A 243 22.58 -23.05 -16.18
N GLY A 244 22.34 -24.05 -15.33
CA GLY A 244 21.44 -23.95 -14.17
C GLY A 244 21.76 -22.78 -13.24
N ASN A 245 23.05 -22.54 -12.96
CA ASN A 245 23.52 -21.45 -12.11
C ASN A 245 23.37 -20.06 -12.73
N PHE A 246 23.24 -19.97 -14.07
CA PHE A 246 23.21 -18.72 -14.82
C PHE A 246 21.83 -18.38 -15.38
N ARG A 247 20.77 -19.09 -14.98
CA ARG A 247 19.39 -18.78 -15.38
C ARG A 247 18.91 -17.38 -14.98
N GLN A 248 19.53 -16.81 -13.95
CA GLN A 248 19.27 -15.44 -13.49
C GLN A 248 20.02 -14.38 -14.31
N MET A 249 20.81 -14.79 -15.31
CA MET A 249 21.55 -13.90 -16.22
C MET A 249 21.04 -14.09 -17.66
N PRO A 250 19.85 -13.57 -18.01
CA PRO A 250 19.23 -13.86 -19.30
C PRO A 250 20.04 -13.35 -20.50
N GLU A 251 20.78 -12.26 -20.36
CA GLU A 251 21.65 -11.70 -21.41
C GLU A 251 22.93 -12.52 -21.58
N CYS A 252 23.44 -13.12 -20.51
CA CYS A 252 24.49 -14.13 -20.60
C CYS A 252 24.02 -15.35 -21.40
N LEU A 253 22.80 -15.82 -21.17
CA LEU A 253 22.23 -16.93 -21.95
C LEU A 253 22.03 -16.54 -23.42
N CYS A 254 21.62 -15.30 -23.70
CA CYS A 254 21.53 -14.79 -25.06
C CYS A 254 22.90 -14.77 -25.75
N PHE A 255 23.96 -14.42 -25.03
CA PHE A 255 25.33 -14.45 -25.53
C PHE A 255 25.81 -15.88 -25.82
N LEU A 256 25.60 -16.82 -24.89
CA LEU A 256 25.96 -18.23 -25.09
C LEU A 256 25.24 -18.82 -26.31
N LEU A 257 23.94 -18.52 -26.46
CA LEU A 257 23.18 -18.91 -27.64
C LEU A 257 23.74 -18.27 -28.91
N HIS A 258 23.95 -16.95 -28.92
CA HIS A 258 24.42 -16.20 -30.09
C HIS A 258 25.73 -16.76 -30.68
N THR A 259 26.66 -17.10 -29.80
CA THR A 259 28.00 -17.60 -30.16
C THR A 259 27.99 -19.08 -30.53
N SER A 260 27.03 -19.86 -30.01
CA SER A 260 26.91 -21.29 -30.28
C SER A 260 26.11 -21.59 -31.55
N LEU A 261 25.13 -20.76 -31.92
CA LEU A 261 24.28 -20.99 -33.09
C LEU A 261 25.03 -21.19 -34.43
N PRO A 262 26.09 -20.43 -34.76
CA PRO A 262 26.86 -20.65 -35.98
C PRO A 262 27.52 -22.03 -36.08
N GLN A 263 27.83 -22.66 -34.93
CA GLN A 263 28.45 -23.99 -34.84
C GLN A 263 27.39 -25.12 -34.81
N ALA A 264 26.13 -24.78 -34.59
CA ALA A 264 25.04 -25.76 -34.45
C ALA A 264 24.65 -26.45 -35.77
N SER A 265 24.97 -25.83 -36.91
CA SER A 265 24.72 -26.39 -38.24
C SER A 265 25.85 -27.32 -38.73
N SER A 266 26.95 -27.42 -37.98
CA SER A 266 28.10 -28.24 -38.37
C SER A 266 27.85 -29.71 -38.00
N ARG A 267 27.63 -30.56 -39.02
CA ARG A 267 27.64 -32.03 -38.87
C ARG A 267 29.07 -32.50 -38.56
N GLY A 268 29.49 -32.42 -37.30
CA GLY A 268 30.82 -32.89 -36.91
C GLY A 268 31.32 -32.30 -35.61
N GLY A 269 31.11 -33.05 -34.53
CA GLY A 269 31.88 -32.92 -33.30
C GLY A 269 31.94 -34.28 -32.61
N SER A 270 33.12 -34.66 -32.14
CA SER A 270 33.33 -35.84 -31.30
C SER A 270 33.58 -35.41 -29.86
N LYS A 271 32.79 -34.47 -29.35
CA LYS A 271 32.91 -34.05 -27.95
C LYS A 271 32.31 -35.11 -27.05
N ASN A 272 32.94 -35.31 -25.89
CA ASN A 272 32.45 -36.25 -24.91
C ASN A 272 31.23 -35.65 -24.17
N PRO A 273 30.29 -36.48 -23.71
CA PRO A 273 29.17 -35.99 -22.90
C PRO A 273 29.68 -35.28 -21.63
N GLY A 274 29.28 -34.03 -21.44
CA GLY A 274 29.68 -33.19 -20.30
C GLY A 274 30.80 -32.18 -20.57
N ASP A 275 31.39 -32.17 -21.77
CA ASP A 275 32.41 -31.19 -22.15
C ASP A 275 31.86 -29.74 -22.08
N PHE A 276 30.61 -29.51 -22.50
CA PHE A 276 30.01 -28.17 -22.41
C PHE A 276 29.98 -27.64 -20.97
N LEU A 277 29.60 -28.49 -20.01
CA LEU A 277 29.57 -28.13 -18.59
C LEU A 277 30.98 -27.83 -18.06
N THR A 278 31.97 -28.61 -18.48
CA THR A 278 33.34 -28.55 -17.97
C THR A 278 34.14 -27.40 -18.59
N GLU A 279 33.97 -27.13 -19.88
CA GLU A 279 34.74 -26.12 -20.62
C GLU A 279 34.09 -24.72 -20.62
N VAL A 280 32.76 -24.64 -20.53
CA VAL A 280 32.03 -23.35 -20.64
C VAL A 280 31.46 -22.93 -19.30
N ILE A 281 30.58 -23.74 -18.71
CA ILE A 281 29.80 -23.32 -17.54
C ILE A 281 30.61 -23.34 -16.24
N ARG A 282 31.42 -24.38 -16.00
CA ARG A 282 32.21 -24.53 -14.77
C ARG A 282 33.24 -23.41 -14.57
N PRO A 283 34.06 -23.03 -15.57
CA PRO A 283 35.04 -21.96 -15.40
C PRO A 283 34.37 -20.61 -15.10
N MET A 284 33.25 -20.30 -15.77
CA MET A 284 32.46 -19.11 -15.45
C MET A 284 31.96 -19.13 -14.00
N TYR A 285 31.47 -20.29 -13.54
CA TYR A 285 30.93 -20.42 -12.20
C TYR A 285 32.01 -20.31 -11.13
N GLU A 286 33.20 -20.86 -11.37
CA GLU A 286 34.33 -20.75 -10.46
C GLU A 286 34.72 -19.29 -10.20
N GLU A 287 34.71 -18.42 -11.22
CA GLU A 287 34.97 -16.99 -11.05
C GLU A 287 33.87 -16.28 -10.25
N VAL A 288 32.60 -16.58 -10.51
CA VAL A 288 31.49 -16.03 -9.71
C VAL A 288 31.55 -16.52 -8.26
N LYS A 289 31.94 -17.79 -8.05
CA LYS A 289 32.10 -18.39 -6.73
C LYS A 289 33.24 -17.72 -5.96
N LYS A 290 34.40 -17.45 -6.59
CA LYS A 290 35.52 -16.73 -5.96
C LYS A 290 35.08 -15.37 -5.39
N ASP A 291 34.27 -14.63 -6.13
CA ASP A 291 33.71 -13.36 -5.68
C ASP A 291 32.75 -13.51 -4.50
N ASN A 292 31.90 -14.54 -4.56
CA ASN A 292 30.90 -14.82 -3.53
C ASN A 292 31.53 -15.29 -2.20
N ASP A 293 32.61 -16.08 -2.30
CA ASP A 293 33.36 -16.64 -1.17
C ASP A 293 34.39 -15.65 -0.58
N LYS A 294 34.45 -14.41 -1.09
CA LYS A 294 35.35 -13.38 -0.58
C LYS A 294 35.08 -13.10 0.90
N LYS A 295 36.12 -13.19 1.72
CA LYS A 295 36.06 -12.95 3.18
C LYS A 295 36.80 -11.66 3.56
N THR A 296 36.35 -11.02 4.63
CA THR A 296 37.06 -9.92 5.28
C THR A 296 38.25 -10.45 6.07
N ALA A 297 39.13 -9.56 6.52
CA ALA A 297 40.27 -9.92 7.38
C ALA A 297 39.87 -10.64 8.68
N GLN A 298 38.62 -10.47 9.12
CA GLN A 298 38.04 -11.13 10.30
C GLN A 298 37.33 -12.46 9.99
N GLY A 299 37.47 -12.98 8.76
CA GLY A 299 36.89 -14.26 8.35
C GLY A 299 35.38 -14.25 8.04
N ALA A 300 34.70 -13.12 8.26
CA ALA A 300 33.31 -12.91 7.87
C ALA A 300 33.18 -12.71 6.35
N ARG A 301 32.00 -12.98 5.77
CA ARG A 301 31.75 -12.72 4.34
C ARG A 301 31.93 -11.23 4.04
N ALA A 302 32.58 -10.91 2.93
CA ALA A 302 32.81 -9.52 2.52
C ALA A 302 31.47 -8.77 2.36
N PRO A 303 31.43 -7.46 2.65
CA PRO A 303 30.21 -6.68 2.50
C PRO A 303 29.75 -6.68 1.04
N HIS A 304 28.43 -6.58 0.81
CA HIS A 304 27.86 -6.54 -0.55
C HIS A 304 28.42 -5.43 -1.43
N ALA A 305 29.03 -4.39 -0.85
CA ALA A 305 29.76 -3.35 -1.56
C ALA A 305 31.01 -3.85 -2.30
N GLU A 306 31.58 -4.99 -1.89
CA GLU A 306 32.84 -5.54 -2.41
C GLU A 306 32.70 -6.86 -3.17
N ILE A 307 31.49 -7.42 -3.22
CA ILE A 307 31.14 -8.67 -3.91
C ILE A 307 30.29 -8.33 -5.13
N ARG A 308 30.59 -8.87 -6.31
CA ARG A 308 29.71 -8.76 -7.50
C ARG A 308 28.55 -9.74 -7.39
N ASN A 309 27.34 -9.31 -7.76
CA ASN A 309 26.16 -10.17 -7.84
C ASN A 309 25.88 -10.61 -9.29
N TYR A 310 24.90 -11.50 -9.49
CA TYR A 310 24.51 -11.97 -10.84
C TYR A 310 24.15 -10.81 -11.78
N ASP A 311 23.52 -9.74 -11.28
CA ASP A 311 23.19 -8.55 -12.09
C ASP A 311 24.46 -7.81 -12.57
N ASP A 312 25.47 -7.65 -11.71
CA ASP A 312 26.75 -7.02 -12.05
C ASP A 312 27.45 -7.80 -13.19
N PHE A 313 27.41 -9.15 -13.15
CA PHE A 313 27.92 -9.99 -14.24
C PHE A 313 27.04 -9.93 -15.49
N ASN A 314 25.71 -9.85 -15.33
CA ASN A 314 24.78 -9.86 -16.45
C ASN A 314 24.83 -8.56 -17.25
N GLU A 315 25.07 -7.42 -16.59
CA GLU A 315 25.24 -6.11 -17.23
C GLU A 315 26.42 -6.08 -18.21
N PHE A 316 27.45 -6.90 -18.01
CA PHE A 316 28.54 -7.01 -18.98
C PHE A 316 28.05 -7.39 -20.38
N PHE A 317 27.02 -8.24 -20.47
CA PHE A 317 26.43 -8.69 -21.74
C PHE A 317 25.52 -7.65 -22.40
N TRP A 318 25.36 -6.47 -21.79
CA TRP A 318 24.73 -5.32 -22.43
C TRP A 318 25.69 -4.57 -23.36
N SER A 319 27.00 -4.84 -23.26
CA SER A 319 28.02 -4.17 -24.07
C SER A 319 28.50 -5.03 -25.23
N LYS A 320 28.81 -4.41 -26.38
CA LYS A 320 29.52 -5.04 -27.51
C LYS A 320 30.87 -5.68 -27.14
N LYS A 321 31.44 -5.31 -25.98
CA LYS A 321 32.68 -5.90 -25.45
C LYS A 321 32.56 -7.41 -25.20
N CYS A 322 31.37 -7.92 -24.89
CA CYS A 322 31.17 -9.36 -24.67
C CYS A 322 31.44 -10.19 -25.94
N LEU A 323 31.15 -9.65 -27.13
CA LEU A 323 31.32 -10.32 -28.42
C LEU A 323 32.80 -10.54 -28.82
N LYS A 324 33.76 -9.99 -28.06
CA LYS A 324 35.19 -10.28 -28.25
C LYS A 324 35.62 -11.63 -27.68
N TYR A 325 34.78 -12.21 -26.81
CA TYR A 325 35.06 -13.46 -26.12
C TYR A 325 34.22 -14.59 -26.74
N ASN A 326 34.72 -15.82 -26.60
CA ASN A 326 34.01 -17.03 -26.95
C ASN A 326 33.46 -17.71 -25.68
N PRO A 327 32.54 -18.68 -25.78
CA PRO A 327 32.03 -19.42 -24.62
C PRO A 327 33.11 -20.04 -23.74
N THR A 328 34.25 -20.45 -24.31
CA THR A 328 35.38 -21.03 -23.57
C THR A 328 36.31 -19.98 -22.95
N THR A 329 36.37 -18.75 -23.47
CA THR A 329 37.29 -17.69 -23.00
C THR A 329 36.61 -16.63 -22.14
N ILE A 330 35.28 -16.63 -22.05
CA ILE A 330 34.51 -15.64 -21.28
C ILE A 330 34.86 -15.64 -19.78
N HIS A 331 35.32 -16.75 -19.23
CA HIS A 331 35.75 -16.85 -17.83
C HIS A 331 36.94 -15.91 -17.52
N GLU A 332 37.81 -15.64 -18.50
CA GLU A 332 38.92 -14.68 -18.34
C GLU A 332 38.38 -13.27 -18.07
N ALA A 333 37.30 -12.86 -18.74
CA ALA A 333 36.64 -11.58 -18.51
C ALA A 333 36.02 -11.49 -17.10
N PHE A 334 35.59 -12.62 -16.54
CA PHE A 334 35.00 -12.68 -15.20
C PHE A 334 36.08 -12.48 -14.12
N GLY A 335 37.27 -13.04 -14.36
CA GLY A 335 38.42 -13.00 -13.45
C GLY A 335 39.39 -11.83 -13.64
N GLU A 336 39.28 -11.02 -14.70
CA GLU A 336 40.26 -9.95 -14.99
C GLU A 336 40.23 -8.82 -13.93
N VAL A 337 41.36 -8.68 -13.22
CA VAL A 337 41.57 -7.66 -12.16
C VAL A 337 42.70 -6.69 -12.51
N ASP A 338 42.58 -5.45 -12.04
CA ASP A 338 43.62 -4.42 -12.12
C ASP A 338 44.72 -4.66 -11.06
N LYS A 339 45.84 -3.95 -11.16
CA LYS A 339 47.00 -4.02 -10.22
C LYS A 339 46.63 -3.82 -8.75
N LYS A 340 45.46 -3.21 -8.48
CA LYS A 340 44.89 -2.97 -7.14
C LYS A 340 43.88 -4.04 -6.70
N GLY A 341 43.77 -5.16 -7.42
CA GLY A 341 42.83 -6.26 -7.12
C GLY A 341 41.36 -5.92 -7.39
N ARG A 342 41.07 -4.91 -8.22
CA ARG A 342 39.70 -4.49 -8.56
C ARG A 342 39.29 -5.08 -9.90
N PRO A 343 38.03 -5.53 -10.09
CA PRO A 343 37.57 -6.02 -11.38
C PRO A 343 37.72 -4.96 -12.49
N LYS A 344 38.39 -5.32 -13.59
CA LYS A 344 38.71 -4.40 -14.69
C LYS A 344 37.62 -4.40 -15.77
N VAL A 345 37.19 -5.60 -16.18
CA VAL A 345 36.22 -5.79 -17.28
C VAL A 345 34.79 -5.76 -16.77
N ILE A 346 34.45 -6.64 -15.83
CA ILE A 346 33.13 -6.69 -15.20
C ILE A 346 33.18 -5.91 -13.89
N LYS A 347 32.82 -4.63 -13.96
CA LYS A 347 32.77 -3.74 -12.81
C LYS A 347 31.48 -3.94 -12.02
N LYS A 348 31.54 -3.65 -10.73
CA LYS A 348 30.36 -3.58 -9.87
C LYS A 348 29.55 -2.32 -10.20
N SER A 349 28.26 -2.50 -10.43
CA SER A 349 27.34 -1.42 -10.83
C SER A 349 26.56 -0.87 -9.65
N PHE A 350 26.18 -1.72 -8.68
CA PHE A 350 25.41 -1.30 -7.52
C PHE A 350 26.20 -1.43 -6.21
N VAL A 351 26.58 -0.28 -5.63
CA VAL A 351 27.30 -0.20 -4.36
C VAL A 351 26.35 0.23 -3.24
N GLU A 352 25.85 -0.73 -2.47
CA GLU A 352 25.05 -0.46 -1.28
C GLU A 352 25.92 -0.40 -0.02
N LYS A 353 25.98 0.78 0.62
CA LYS A 353 26.47 0.91 2.00
C LYS A 353 25.28 0.91 2.94
N ARG A 354 25.17 -0.12 3.79
CA ARG A 354 24.18 -0.17 4.89
C ARG A 354 24.64 0.76 6.00
N THR A 355 23.98 1.90 6.15
CA THR A 355 24.13 2.82 7.28
C THR A 355 22.76 3.04 7.93
N TRP A 356 22.71 3.36 9.22
CA TRP A 356 21.45 3.69 9.90
C TRP A 356 20.77 4.92 9.26
N ILE A 357 21.57 5.87 8.74
CA ILE A 357 21.10 7.03 7.98
C ILE A 357 20.38 6.63 6.68
N ARG A 358 20.68 5.45 6.11
CA ARG A 358 19.99 4.96 4.91
C ARG A 358 18.50 4.75 5.17
N ALA A 359 18.10 4.34 6.38
CA ALA A 359 16.69 4.20 6.73
C ALA A 359 15.97 5.56 6.65
N LEU A 360 16.55 6.61 7.24
CA LEU A 360 16.02 7.97 7.17
C LEU A 360 15.96 8.49 5.73
N MET A 361 17.03 8.30 4.96
CA MET A 361 17.08 8.69 3.54
C MET A 361 16.09 7.90 2.67
N SER A 362 15.80 6.65 3.01
CA SER A 362 14.81 5.83 2.30
C SER A 362 13.40 6.38 2.48
N PHE A 363 13.10 6.99 3.63
CA PHE A 363 11.82 7.65 3.91
C PHE A 363 11.89 9.17 3.77
N ARG A 364 12.91 9.71 3.10
CA ARG A 364 13.15 11.15 2.92
C ARG A 364 11.89 11.90 2.48
N ARG A 365 11.08 11.32 1.61
CA ARG A 365 9.83 11.93 1.13
C ARG A 365 8.84 12.22 2.26
N ILE A 366 8.69 11.29 3.20
CA ILE A 366 7.81 11.47 4.37
C ILE A 366 8.38 12.53 5.29
N PHE A 367 9.70 12.48 5.56
CA PHE A 367 10.35 13.43 6.46
C PHE A 367 10.34 14.86 5.91
N CYS A 368 10.77 15.07 4.66
CA CYS A 368 10.78 16.39 4.02
C CYS A 368 9.37 16.97 3.89
N PHE A 369 8.37 16.13 3.56
CA PHE A 369 6.99 16.60 3.42
C PHE A 369 6.39 17.02 4.78
N ASN A 370 6.58 16.23 5.84
CA ASN A 370 6.11 16.62 7.17
C ASN A 370 6.86 17.86 7.70
N CYS A 371 8.17 17.99 7.44
CA CYS A 371 8.91 19.20 7.81
C CYS A 371 8.38 20.44 7.08
N ALA A 372 8.10 20.36 5.78
CA ALA A 372 7.49 21.45 5.03
C ALA A 372 6.08 21.79 5.53
N LEU A 373 5.28 20.78 5.90
CA LEU A 373 3.98 20.97 6.53
C LEU A 373 4.11 21.68 7.89
N PHE A 374 5.08 21.29 8.71
CA PHE A 374 5.35 21.94 10.00
C PHE A 374 5.62 23.43 9.82
N LEU A 375 6.52 23.79 8.88
CA LEU A 375 6.82 25.19 8.56
C LEU A 375 5.61 25.94 8.02
N ALA A 376 4.78 25.29 7.19
CA ALA A 376 3.55 25.87 6.68
C ALA A 376 2.54 26.17 7.81
N VAL A 377 2.36 25.26 8.77
CA VAL A 377 1.49 25.47 9.93
C VAL A 377 2.05 26.55 10.86
N CYS A 378 3.37 26.61 11.05
CA CYS A 378 3.99 27.68 11.84
C CYS A 378 3.77 29.06 11.20
N GLY A 379 3.97 29.17 9.88
CA GLY A 379 3.69 30.41 9.14
C GLY A 379 2.21 30.80 9.18
N PHE A 380 1.31 29.83 9.05
CA PHE A 380 -0.13 30.05 9.19
C PHE A 380 -0.52 30.48 10.62
N ALA A 381 0.03 29.83 11.65
CA ALA A 381 -0.23 30.16 13.04
C ALA A 381 0.27 31.56 13.39
N LEU A 382 1.48 31.93 12.96
CA LEU A 382 1.99 33.29 13.14
C LEU A 382 1.08 34.32 12.46
N ASN A 383 0.65 34.04 11.23
CA ASN A 383 -0.29 34.90 10.51
C ASN A 383 -1.64 35.04 11.24
N MET A 384 -2.16 33.94 11.79
CA MET A 384 -3.39 33.95 12.59
C MET A 384 -3.24 34.75 13.88
N VAL A 385 -2.13 34.62 14.61
CA VAL A 385 -1.88 35.41 15.82
C VAL A 385 -1.79 36.92 15.49
N MET A 386 -1.23 37.27 14.33
CA MET A 386 -1.15 38.68 13.90
C MET A 386 -2.48 39.21 13.34
N TYR A 387 -3.24 38.44 12.58
CA TYR A 387 -4.50 38.91 11.99
C TYR A 387 -5.69 38.82 12.95
N CYS A 388 -5.68 37.81 13.83
CA CYS A 388 -6.72 37.45 14.77
C CYS A 388 -6.13 37.20 16.17
N PRO A 389 -5.72 38.26 16.90
CA PRO A 389 -5.05 38.13 18.19
C PRO A 389 -6.05 37.82 19.32
N ASP A 390 -6.71 36.66 19.31
CA ASP A 390 -7.75 36.31 20.28
C ASP A 390 -7.23 35.98 21.70
N THR A 391 -5.91 35.88 21.86
CA THR A 391 -5.26 35.50 23.13
C THR A 391 -4.80 36.72 23.95
N PRO A 392 -5.08 36.75 25.26
CA PRO A 392 -4.72 37.86 26.14
C PRO A 392 -3.24 37.89 26.48
N ILE A 393 -2.49 36.82 26.19
CA ILE A 393 -1.07 36.69 26.54
C ILE A 393 -0.20 37.79 25.94
N LEU A 394 -0.54 38.28 24.74
CA LEU A 394 0.17 39.37 24.06
C LEU A 394 -0.27 40.78 24.51
N TYR A 395 -1.29 40.86 25.37
CA TYR A 395 -1.83 42.10 25.93
C TYR A 395 -1.51 42.24 27.43
N GLY A 396 -0.68 41.35 27.98
CA GLY A 396 -0.28 41.36 29.38
C GLY A 396 0.47 42.64 29.79
N ALA A 397 0.54 42.85 31.11
CA ALA A 397 1.31 43.96 31.68
C ALA A 397 2.80 43.85 31.36
N ASP A 398 3.36 42.64 31.44
CA ASP A 398 4.79 42.28 31.32
C ASP A 398 5.43 42.53 29.93
N LEU A 399 4.65 42.96 28.94
CA LEU A 399 5.09 43.19 27.56
C LEU A 399 5.27 44.69 27.22
N SER A 400 5.42 45.56 28.21
CA SER A 400 5.70 46.99 28.00
C SER A 400 7.19 47.30 27.81
N ASN A 401 7.50 48.28 26.97
CA ASN A 401 8.86 48.77 26.76
C ASN A 401 9.26 49.77 27.87
N GLY A 402 9.60 49.27 29.05
CA GLY A 402 9.97 50.12 30.19
C GLY A 402 8.80 51.04 30.61
N ASP A 403 9.03 52.35 30.63
CA ASP A 403 8.04 53.36 31.06
C ASP A 403 6.92 53.62 30.03
N SER A 404 7.01 53.11 28.80
CA SER A 404 6.00 53.32 27.76
C SER A 404 5.09 52.09 27.57
N ARG A 405 3.80 52.36 27.34
CA ARG A 405 2.76 51.33 27.15
C ARG A 405 2.88 50.62 25.79
N GLY A 406 3.70 51.14 24.88
CA GLY A 406 3.85 50.69 23.50
C GLY A 406 4.38 49.29 23.32
N PHE A 407 3.63 48.44 22.60
CA PHE A 407 4.05 47.09 22.24
C PHE A 407 3.83 46.80 20.76
N THR A 408 4.93 46.54 20.02
CA THR A 408 4.88 46.18 18.60
C THR A 408 5.59 44.87 18.33
N VAL A 409 5.00 44.03 17.48
CA VAL A 409 5.55 42.72 17.09
C VAL A 409 5.45 42.57 15.58
N PHE A 410 6.59 42.38 14.89
CA PHE A 410 6.66 42.20 13.44
C PHE A 410 5.85 43.25 12.64
N GLY A 411 5.87 44.51 13.09
CA GLY A 411 5.16 45.64 12.45
C GLY A 411 3.70 45.83 12.89
N LYS A 412 3.15 44.95 13.74
CA LYS A 412 1.80 45.10 14.32
C LYS A 412 1.84 45.83 15.66
N ASN A 413 0.95 46.80 15.87
CA ASN A 413 0.75 47.48 17.15
C ASN A 413 -0.31 46.72 17.98
N PHE A 414 0.09 46.22 19.15
CA PHE A 414 -0.79 45.55 20.11
C PHE A 414 -1.36 46.52 21.16
N THR A 415 -0.95 47.79 21.10
CA THR A 415 -1.50 48.91 21.88
C THR A 415 -1.92 50.04 20.95
N ALA A 416 -2.92 50.82 21.34
CA ALA A 416 -3.44 51.92 20.52
C ALA A 416 -2.57 53.18 20.56
N SER A 417 -1.91 53.47 21.69
CA SER A 417 -0.98 54.58 21.84
C SER A 417 0.05 54.31 22.94
N ASP A 418 1.21 54.94 22.82
CA ASP A 418 2.31 54.88 23.78
C ASP A 418 2.16 55.89 24.94
N SER A 419 1.34 56.94 24.74
CA SER A 419 1.33 58.15 25.58
C SER A 419 -0.02 58.53 26.23
N THR A 420 -1.13 57.82 25.96
CA THR A 420 -2.45 58.12 26.54
C THR A 420 -2.75 57.34 27.83
N GLY A 421 -3.58 57.93 28.72
CA GLY A 421 -4.15 57.27 29.89
C GLY A 421 -5.01 56.05 29.53
N ILE A 422 -5.41 55.27 30.56
CA ILE A 422 -6.14 54.00 30.41
C ILE A 422 -7.50 54.19 29.70
N GLY A 423 -8.06 55.41 29.70
CA GLY A 423 -9.28 55.74 28.98
C GLY A 423 -9.32 57.14 28.37
N SER A 424 -10.31 57.37 27.50
CA SER A 424 -10.61 58.67 26.87
C SER A 424 -12.12 58.93 26.86
N GLY A 425 -12.61 59.89 27.65
CA GLY A 425 -13.98 60.43 27.50
C GLY A 425 -14.90 60.25 28.70
N ASP A 426 -16.21 60.46 28.47
CA ASP A 426 -17.31 60.22 29.42
C ASP A 426 -18.17 59.05 28.91
N GLY A 427 -17.92 57.86 29.44
CA GLY A 427 -18.64 56.62 29.11
C GLY A 427 -19.92 56.42 29.90
N SER A 428 -20.24 57.31 30.86
CA SER A 428 -21.31 57.11 31.85
C SER A 428 -22.72 57.42 31.34
N GLU A 429 -22.86 57.79 30.06
CA GLU A 429 -24.15 58.13 29.45
C GLU A 429 -25.08 56.91 29.33
N ASP A 430 -26.15 56.93 30.12
CA ASP A 430 -27.29 56.02 30.03
C ASP A 430 -28.36 56.53 29.05
N LYS A 431 -29.11 55.60 28.44
CA LYS A 431 -30.36 55.95 27.74
C LYS A 431 -31.41 56.42 28.75
N SER A 432 -31.97 57.60 28.53
CA SER A 432 -33.08 58.11 29.32
C SER A 432 -34.40 57.41 28.95
N SER A 433 -35.18 57.01 29.95
CA SER A 433 -36.58 56.61 29.80
C SER A 433 -37.50 57.71 30.35
N ASP A 434 -38.63 57.95 29.68
CA ASP A 434 -39.65 58.92 30.13
C ASP A 434 -40.31 58.42 31.44
N GLY A 435 -39.78 58.86 32.58
CA GLY A 435 -40.47 58.97 33.88
C GLY A 435 -40.96 57.70 34.61
N SER A 436 -41.17 56.57 33.94
CA SER A 436 -41.69 55.33 34.55
C SER A 436 -41.16 54.03 33.92
N GLY A 437 -40.16 54.12 33.05
CA GLY A 437 -39.54 52.95 32.41
C GLY A 437 -38.51 52.27 33.32
N PRO A 438 -38.02 51.07 32.92
CA PRO A 438 -36.86 50.46 33.56
C PRO A 438 -35.69 51.45 33.56
N SER A 439 -34.77 51.31 34.52
CA SER A 439 -33.59 52.19 34.64
C SER A 439 -32.31 51.37 34.62
N CYS A 440 -31.19 51.98 34.23
CA CYS A 440 -29.89 51.32 34.27
C CYS A 440 -29.46 51.05 35.73
N ASN A 441 -28.97 49.83 36.00
CA ASN A 441 -28.32 49.50 37.25
C ASN A 441 -26.84 49.14 37.03
N HIS A 442 -25.97 50.13 37.24
CA HIS A 442 -24.52 50.00 37.08
C HIS A 442 -23.87 48.94 37.98
N GLN A 443 -24.42 48.69 39.18
CA GLN A 443 -23.85 47.73 40.13
C GLN A 443 -24.07 46.29 39.69
N MET A 444 -25.27 45.97 39.20
CA MET A 444 -25.59 44.65 38.66
C MET A 444 -24.79 44.38 37.38
N LEU A 445 -24.68 45.37 36.49
CA LEU A 445 -23.86 45.28 35.28
C LEU A 445 -22.38 45.04 35.59
N ALA A 446 -21.81 45.80 36.53
CA ALA A 446 -20.42 45.60 36.96
C ALA A 446 -20.20 44.20 37.55
N THR A 447 -21.15 43.71 38.36
CA THR A 447 -21.08 42.37 38.96
C THR A 447 -21.19 41.28 37.90
N CYS A 448 -22.08 41.41 36.91
CA CYS A 448 -22.22 40.44 35.81
C CYS A 448 -20.95 40.35 34.96
N LEU A 449 -20.32 41.49 34.68
CA LEU A 449 -19.05 41.55 33.96
C LEU A 449 -17.84 41.09 34.80
N GLY A 450 -18.04 40.75 36.08
CA GLY A 450 -16.98 40.32 37.00
C GLY A 450 -16.05 41.44 37.46
N MET A 451 -16.51 42.69 37.37
CA MET A 451 -15.76 43.88 37.77
C MET A 451 -16.01 44.22 39.25
N THR A 452 -15.01 44.81 39.91
CA THR A 452 -15.21 45.37 41.25
C THR A 452 -15.83 46.75 41.13
N TYR A 453 -17.06 46.94 41.60
CA TYR A 453 -17.76 48.23 41.45
C TYR A 453 -17.13 49.33 42.31
N THR A 454 -16.60 50.36 41.66
CA THR A 454 -16.21 51.64 42.26
C THR A 454 -17.03 52.76 41.63
N THR A 455 -17.32 53.83 42.38
CA THR A 455 -17.98 55.02 41.83
C THR A 455 -17.13 55.57 40.68
N GLY A 456 -17.72 55.69 39.49
CA GLY A 456 -17.03 56.19 38.28
C GLY A 456 -16.35 55.14 37.39
N ILE A 457 -16.52 53.82 37.64
CA ILE A 457 -15.84 52.77 36.84
C ILE A 457 -16.16 52.78 35.33
N PHE A 458 -17.31 53.35 34.94
CA PHE A 458 -17.73 53.48 33.55
C PHE A 458 -17.48 54.87 32.94
N GLU A 459 -16.93 55.80 33.71
CA GLU A 459 -16.58 57.15 33.20
C GLU A 459 -15.45 57.04 32.18
N ASP A 460 -14.41 56.24 32.47
CA ASP A 460 -13.28 56.00 31.57
C ASP A 460 -13.60 54.94 30.51
N ILE A 461 -13.55 55.35 29.23
CA ILE A 461 -13.72 54.44 28.09
C ILE A 461 -12.38 53.79 27.73
N PRO A 462 -12.24 52.45 27.76
CA PRO A 462 -11.01 51.78 27.37
C PRO A 462 -10.70 52.03 25.89
N ILE A 463 -9.41 52.23 25.57
CA ILE A 463 -8.97 52.60 24.21
C ILE A 463 -8.55 51.36 23.38
N ASP A 464 -8.06 50.32 24.05
CA ASP A 464 -7.59 49.08 23.44
C ASP A 464 -7.94 47.85 24.32
N PHE A 465 -7.63 46.65 23.81
CA PHE A 465 -7.92 45.43 24.55
C PHE A 465 -7.08 45.26 25.83
N LYS A 466 -5.87 45.83 25.88
CA LYS A 466 -5.02 45.82 27.08
C LYS A 466 -5.64 46.63 28.22
N ALA A 467 -6.25 47.78 27.92
CA ALA A 467 -7.02 48.56 28.89
C ALA A 467 -8.29 47.82 29.30
N LEU A 468 -8.98 47.20 28.34
CA LEU A 468 -10.20 46.44 28.62
C LEU A 468 -9.95 45.27 29.59
N LEU A 469 -8.85 44.53 29.45
CA LEU A 469 -8.49 43.41 30.33
C LEU A 469 -8.21 43.83 31.79
N GLN A 470 -7.85 45.10 32.02
CA GLN A 470 -7.65 45.64 33.38
C GLN A 470 -8.98 45.93 34.09
N VAL A 471 -10.02 46.22 33.31
CA VAL A 471 -11.36 46.58 33.81
C VAL A 471 -12.26 45.35 33.87
N VAL A 472 -12.29 44.55 32.80
CA VAL A 472 -13.07 43.31 32.67
C VAL A 472 -12.10 42.12 32.63
N PRO A 473 -12.09 41.25 33.66
CA PRO A 473 -11.10 40.18 33.76
C PRO A 473 -11.34 39.00 32.81
N PHE A 474 -12.57 38.82 32.30
CA PHE A 474 -12.96 37.72 31.37
C PHE A 474 -12.48 36.32 31.81
N THR A 475 -12.49 36.01 33.10
CA THR A 475 -11.87 34.80 33.69
C THR A 475 -12.22 33.51 32.92
N ASP A 476 -13.51 33.28 32.68
CA ASP A 476 -14.02 32.05 32.04
C ASP A 476 -13.66 31.96 30.55
N CYS A 477 -13.41 33.10 29.91
CA CYS A 477 -13.06 33.19 28.50
C CYS A 477 -11.54 33.09 28.27
N VAL A 478 -10.74 33.61 29.20
CA VAL A 478 -9.27 33.57 29.14
C VAL A 478 -8.75 32.14 29.29
N GLU A 479 -9.43 31.29 30.05
CA GLU A 479 -9.06 29.88 30.24
C GLU A 479 -9.37 28.98 29.02
N LYS A 480 -10.25 29.41 28.10
CA LYS A 480 -10.60 28.62 26.92
C LYS A 480 -9.44 28.55 25.93
N SER A 481 -9.12 27.34 25.48
CA SER A 481 -8.12 27.15 24.41
C SER A 481 -8.61 27.56 23.02
N THR A 482 -9.94 27.57 22.80
CA THR A 482 -10.56 27.83 21.49
C THR A 482 -11.84 28.65 21.65
N GLY A 483 -12.21 29.46 20.64
CA GLY A 483 -13.49 30.19 20.64
C GLY A 483 -13.55 31.39 21.60
N ARG A 484 -12.41 32.00 21.96
CA ARG A 484 -12.34 33.13 22.91
C ARG A 484 -13.13 34.36 22.43
N CYS A 485 -13.00 34.71 21.15
CA CYS A 485 -13.77 35.80 20.52
C CYS A 485 -15.30 35.64 20.67
N GLY A 486 -15.81 34.42 20.56
CA GLY A 486 -17.22 34.14 20.81
C GLY A 486 -17.56 34.35 22.28
N CYS A 487 -16.74 33.80 23.18
CA CYS A 487 -16.93 33.93 24.63
C CYS A 487 -16.92 35.39 25.11
N TYR A 488 -15.99 36.23 24.62
CA TYR A 488 -15.93 37.65 25.01
C TYR A 488 -17.21 38.39 24.62
N LEU A 489 -17.72 38.13 23.42
CA LEU A 489 -18.96 38.74 22.93
C LEU A 489 -20.19 38.20 23.66
N ASP A 490 -20.27 36.88 23.85
CA ASP A 490 -21.36 36.24 24.56
C ASP A 490 -21.46 36.76 26.01
N LEU A 491 -20.33 36.97 26.71
CA LEU A 491 -20.34 37.53 28.07
C LEU A 491 -20.95 38.93 28.10
N ILE A 492 -20.49 39.81 27.20
CA ILE A 492 -20.98 41.19 27.10
C ILE A 492 -22.47 41.19 26.71
N ASP A 493 -22.84 40.48 25.65
CA ASP A 493 -24.21 40.46 25.16
C ASP A 493 -25.18 39.87 26.21
N ASN A 494 -24.76 38.85 26.98
CA ASN A 494 -25.57 38.29 28.05
C ASN A 494 -25.78 39.26 29.22
N CYS A 495 -24.73 39.96 29.66
CA CYS A 495 -24.86 40.94 30.75
C CYS A 495 -25.72 42.14 30.33
N PHE A 496 -25.48 42.70 29.14
CA PHE A 496 -26.28 43.84 28.65
C PHE A 496 -27.70 43.45 28.22
N ALA A 497 -28.03 42.15 28.09
CA ALA A 497 -29.39 41.68 27.84
C ALA A 497 -30.18 41.36 29.12
N GLU A 498 -29.54 41.46 30.29
CA GLU A 498 -30.17 41.12 31.56
C GLU A 498 -31.22 42.17 31.96
N THR A 499 -32.43 41.69 32.26
CA THR A 499 -33.54 42.51 32.77
C THR A 499 -34.09 41.87 34.04
N GLY A 500 -34.57 42.69 34.97
CA GLY A 500 -35.06 42.17 36.24
C GLY A 500 -35.63 43.23 37.16
N GLN A 501 -35.91 42.83 38.41
CA GLN A 501 -36.38 43.72 39.46
C GLN A 501 -35.36 43.79 40.59
N THR A 502 -35.08 45.00 41.05
CA THR A 502 -34.18 45.26 42.17
C THR A 502 -34.97 45.81 43.34
N THR A 503 -34.59 45.43 44.56
CA THR A 503 -35.13 46.00 45.79
C THR A 503 -34.06 46.88 46.43
N LYS A 504 -34.39 48.15 46.70
CA LYS A 504 -33.46 49.07 47.38
C LYS A 504 -33.59 48.89 48.89
N VAL A 505 -32.46 48.58 49.53
CA VAL A 505 -32.33 48.51 51.00
C VAL A 505 -31.66 49.80 51.46
N THR A 506 -32.37 50.63 52.23
CA THR A 506 -31.81 51.83 52.87
C THR A 506 -31.06 51.44 54.15
N GLU A 507 -29.92 52.08 54.41
CA GLU A 507 -29.00 51.72 55.51
C GLU A 507 -29.58 51.94 56.92
N ASP A 508 -30.60 52.80 57.08
CA ASP A 508 -31.06 53.21 58.42
C ASP A 508 -32.18 52.35 59.03
N GLU A 509 -32.95 51.62 58.22
CA GLU A 509 -33.94 50.65 58.70
C GLU A 509 -34.05 49.53 57.66
N HIS A 510 -34.01 48.25 58.10
CA HIS A 510 -34.18 47.04 57.27
C HIS A 510 -35.60 46.92 56.65
N THR A 511 -36.12 48.00 56.09
CA THR A 511 -37.39 48.10 55.37
C THR A 511 -37.12 48.06 53.87
N PHE A 512 -37.70 47.07 53.19
CA PHE A 512 -37.65 46.94 51.74
C PHE A 512 -38.52 48.04 51.11
N SER A 513 -37.91 49.00 50.41
CA SER A 513 -38.65 49.99 49.61
C SER A 513 -38.91 49.48 48.19
N ALA A 514 -39.79 50.18 47.48
CA ALA A 514 -40.40 49.80 46.20
C ALA A 514 -39.42 49.16 45.18
N SER A 515 -39.89 48.09 44.51
CA SER A 515 -39.16 47.40 43.45
C SER A 515 -38.96 48.30 42.23
N SER A 516 -37.71 48.54 41.84
CA SER A 516 -37.38 49.20 40.56
C SER A 516 -37.03 48.15 39.51
N GLU A 517 -37.70 48.22 38.36
CA GLU A 517 -37.36 47.43 37.18
C GLU A 517 -36.07 47.97 36.55
N TYR A 518 -35.14 47.08 36.21
CA TYR A 518 -33.90 47.43 35.54
C TYR A 518 -33.79 46.75 34.18
N ASP A 519 -33.19 47.47 33.24
CA ASP A 519 -32.83 46.98 31.92
C ASP A 519 -31.39 47.43 31.63
N GLN A 520 -30.48 46.46 31.58
CA GLN A 520 -29.06 46.75 31.37
C GLN A 520 -28.74 47.17 29.94
N SER A 521 -29.64 46.96 28.97
CA SER A 521 -29.42 47.38 27.58
C SER A 521 -29.41 48.91 27.40
N MET A 522 -29.86 49.62 28.43
CA MET A 522 -29.91 51.07 28.52
C MET A 522 -28.68 51.68 29.21
N CYS A 523 -27.84 50.85 29.82
CA CYS A 523 -26.65 51.29 30.55
C CYS A 523 -25.50 51.68 29.60
N VAL A 524 -24.81 52.79 29.92
CA VAL A 524 -23.45 53.13 29.45
C VAL A 524 -23.23 52.89 27.95
N VAL A 525 -24.04 53.52 27.11
CA VAL A 525 -24.12 53.21 25.66
C VAL A 525 -22.79 53.48 24.95
N ASN A 526 -22.13 54.58 25.31
CA ASN A 526 -20.84 54.96 24.73
C ASN A 526 -19.74 53.97 25.13
N TRP A 527 -19.72 53.54 26.39
CA TRP A 527 -18.80 52.52 26.87
C TRP A 527 -19.01 51.19 26.15
N ARG A 528 -20.26 50.72 26.04
CA ARG A 528 -20.59 49.48 25.32
C ARG A 528 -20.15 49.56 23.85
N ALA A 529 -20.45 50.65 23.16
CA ALA A 529 -20.09 50.83 21.76
C ALA A 529 -18.56 50.80 21.56
N ALA A 530 -17.80 51.40 22.48
CA ALA A 530 -16.34 51.37 22.46
C ALA A 530 -15.79 49.95 22.70
N VAL A 531 -16.29 49.24 23.70
CA VAL A 531 -15.90 47.85 23.98
C VAL A 531 -16.21 46.93 22.79
N GLU A 532 -17.39 47.06 22.19
CA GLU A 532 -17.74 46.32 20.98
C GLU A 532 -16.84 46.67 19.80
N ASN A 533 -16.43 47.93 19.65
CA ASN A 533 -15.47 48.33 18.61
C ASN A 533 -14.09 47.71 18.84
N ILE A 534 -13.60 47.63 20.09
CA ILE A 534 -12.30 47.02 20.43
C ILE A 534 -12.29 45.52 20.10
N ILE A 535 -13.40 44.84 20.40
CA ILE A 535 -13.50 43.39 20.20
C ILE A 535 -13.79 43.06 18.73
N LYS A 536 -14.78 43.71 18.10
CA LYS A 536 -15.27 43.34 16.77
C LYS A 536 -14.38 43.83 15.63
N LYS A 537 -13.84 45.05 15.71
CA LYS A 537 -13.17 45.71 14.57
C LYS A 537 -11.64 45.48 14.57
N PRO A 538 -10.99 45.58 13.39
CA PRO A 538 -9.53 45.62 13.30
C PRO A 538 -8.96 47.01 13.65
N GLY A 539 -7.71 47.05 14.11
CA GLY A 539 -6.97 48.28 14.41
C GLY A 539 -5.88 48.04 15.47
N PRO A 540 -5.09 49.06 15.82
CA PRO A 540 -4.03 48.95 16.81
C PRO A 540 -4.61 48.59 18.18
N GLY A 541 -4.14 47.49 18.77
CA GLY A 541 -4.64 46.98 20.05
C GLY A 541 -6.08 46.41 20.05
N LYS A 542 -6.70 46.19 18.89
CA LYS A 542 -8.05 45.61 18.72
C LYS A 542 -8.00 44.13 18.29
N LEU A 543 -9.09 43.39 18.49
CA LEU A 543 -9.12 41.91 18.34
C LEU A 543 -9.61 41.38 16.98
N ASN A 544 -10.33 42.18 16.18
CA ASN A 544 -10.93 41.77 14.91
C ASN A 544 -11.85 40.52 14.99
N CYS A 545 -12.54 40.32 16.11
CA CYS A 545 -13.35 39.13 16.36
C CYS A 545 -14.56 38.96 15.42
N GLU A 546 -15.00 40.00 14.70
CA GLU A 546 -16.10 39.89 13.74
C GLU A 546 -15.78 38.92 12.59
N ILE A 547 -14.52 38.89 12.16
CA ILE A 547 -14.03 38.02 11.08
C ILE A 547 -13.35 36.77 11.66
N CYS A 548 -12.77 36.89 12.86
CA CYS A 548 -11.93 35.87 13.49
C CYS A 548 -12.70 34.81 14.32
N GLN A 549 -14.03 34.77 14.27
CA GLN A 549 -14.82 33.71 14.91
C GLN A 549 -14.68 32.36 14.16
N LEU A 550 -13.80 31.50 14.66
CA LEU A 550 -13.54 30.16 14.12
C LEU A 550 -14.48 29.05 14.68
N ASP A 551 -15.49 29.39 15.48
CA ASP A 551 -16.45 28.40 15.97
C ASP A 551 -17.33 27.89 14.81
N ILE A 552 -17.62 26.59 14.79
CA ILE A 552 -18.46 25.94 13.77
C ILE A 552 -19.84 26.61 13.71
N LYS A 553 -20.39 27.03 14.84
CA LYS A 553 -21.67 27.76 14.89
C LYS A 553 -21.57 29.13 14.22
N ALA A 554 -20.50 29.88 14.49
CA ALA A 554 -20.28 31.19 13.90
C ALA A 554 -19.96 31.10 12.39
N LEU A 555 -19.24 30.06 11.95
CA LEU A 555 -18.93 29.81 10.54
C LEU A 555 -20.19 29.57 9.69
N ILE A 556 -21.19 28.88 10.25
CA ILE A 556 -22.46 28.59 9.58
C ILE A 556 -23.35 29.84 9.51
N THR A 557 -23.30 30.69 10.53
CA THR A 557 -24.19 31.86 10.68
C THR A 557 -23.66 33.12 9.99
N ASN A 558 -22.34 33.38 10.05
CA ASN A 558 -21.77 34.66 9.66
C ASN A 558 -21.34 34.73 8.19
N GLY A 559 -21.07 33.62 7.51
CA GLY A 559 -20.76 33.59 6.06
C GLY A 559 -19.49 34.34 5.60
N LYS A 560 -18.77 35.04 6.50
CA LYS A 560 -17.59 35.90 6.21
C LYS A 560 -16.27 35.15 6.04
N ILE A 561 -16.30 33.85 5.71
CA ILE A 561 -15.07 33.06 5.55
C ILE A 561 -14.20 33.58 4.39
N GLY A 562 -14.84 34.12 3.35
CA GLY A 562 -14.15 34.73 2.21
C GLY A 562 -13.32 35.94 2.62
N ASP A 563 -13.86 36.79 3.51
CA ASP A 563 -13.19 37.99 4.02
C ASP A 563 -12.04 37.63 4.97
N LEU A 564 -12.19 36.56 5.76
CA LEU A 564 -11.08 35.99 6.53
C LEU A 564 -9.95 35.50 5.62
N PHE A 565 -10.28 34.75 4.56
CA PHE A 565 -9.25 34.25 3.63
C PHE A 565 -8.57 35.35 2.83
N SER A 566 -9.30 36.36 2.37
CA SER A 566 -8.71 37.51 1.67
C SER A 566 -7.85 38.33 2.60
N GLY A 567 -8.32 38.59 3.83
CA GLY A 567 -7.58 39.29 4.87
C GLY A 567 -6.28 38.57 5.24
N LEU A 568 -6.30 37.24 5.41
CA LEU A 568 -5.10 36.45 5.72
C LEU A 568 -4.04 36.48 4.60
N LEU A 569 -4.44 36.66 3.35
CA LEU A 569 -3.56 36.76 2.18
C LEU A 569 -3.02 38.17 1.95
N GLU A 570 -3.63 39.19 2.57
CA GLU A 570 -3.14 40.56 2.52
C GLU A 570 -1.76 40.66 3.20
N MET A 571 -0.82 41.36 2.55
CA MET A 571 0.54 41.52 3.05
C MET A 571 0.73 42.92 3.62
N GLY A 572 1.15 43.00 4.88
CA GLY A 572 1.64 44.25 5.46
C GLY A 572 3.02 44.62 4.94
N ASP A 573 3.34 45.90 5.02
CA ASP A 573 4.64 46.49 4.67
C ASP A 573 5.67 46.42 5.80
N GLY A 574 5.28 45.93 6.98
CA GLY A 574 6.16 45.75 8.14
C GLY A 574 6.50 47.06 8.86
N THR A 575 5.88 48.18 8.47
CA THR A 575 6.08 49.47 9.12
C THR A 575 5.00 49.68 10.18
N PRO A 576 5.36 49.83 11.47
CA PRO A 576 4.37 50.09 12.52
C PRO A 576 3.67 51.43 12.26
N LEU A 577 2.40 51.53 12.68
CA LEU A 577 1.66 52.80 12.60
C LEU A 577 2.27 53.82 13.56
N ALA A 578 2.20 55.09 13.16
CA ALA A 578 2.61 56.21 14.02
C ALA A 578 1.69 56.29 15.26
N ASP A 579 2.26 56.74 16.38
CA ASP A 579 1.53 56.90 17.64
C ASP A 579 0.34 57.86 17.46
N GLY A 580 -0.85 57.45 17.92
CA GLY A 580 -2.11 58.20 17.81
C GLY A 580 -3.04 57.86 16.63
N ASP A 581 -2.66 56.96 15.71
CA ASP A 581 -3.52 56.51 14.59
C ASP A 581 -4.45 55.35 14.99
N ILE A 582 -5.43 55.63 15.86
CA ILE A 582 -6.27 54.64 16.57
C ILE A 582 -7.33 53.96 15.66
N ASP A 583 -7.75 54.62 14.59
CA ASP A 583 -8.85 54.20 13.71
C ASP A 583 -8.42 53.61 12.37
N SER A 584 -7.10 53.53 12.12
CA SER A 584 -6.59 52.92 10.90
C SER A 584 -6.85 51.42 10.87
N THR A 585 -7.39 50.97 9.74
CA THR A 585 -7.68 49.56 9.44
C THR A 585 -6.59 48.93 8.56
N LYS A 586 -5.51 49.67 8.27
CA LYS A 586 -4.42 49.20 7.42
C LYS A 586 -3.66 48.07 8.10
N ARG A 587 -3.47 46.97 7.37
CA ARG A 587 -2.65 45.85 7.81
C ARG A 587 -1.16 46.18 7.66
N THR A 588 -0.43 46.22 8.78
CA THR A 588 1.02 46.53 8.80
C THR A 588 1.90 45.33 9.16
N ASP A 589 1.31 44.22 9.60
CA ASP A 589 2.05 43.07 10.09
C ASP A 589 2.70 42.21 8.99
N MET A 590 3.84 41.60 9.31
CA MET A 590 4.54 40.67 8.41
C MET A 590 3.98 39.23 8.43
N GLY A 591 2.83 38.99 9.08
CA GLY A 591 2.24 37.66 9.22
C GLY A 591 1.89 37.01 7.88
N GLY A 592 1.36 37.78 6.93
CA GLY A 592 1.04 37.31 5.57
C GLY A 592 2.29 36.81 4.82
N LEU A 593 3.43 37.49 4.99
CA LEU A 593 4.70 37.09 4.40
C LEU A 593 5.22 35.78 5.00
N ALA A 594 5.09 35.60 6.32
CA ALA A 594 5.48 34.36 6.99
C ALA A 594 4.63 33.16 6.53
N MET A 595 3.32 33.35 6.35
CA MET A 595 2.44 32.33 5.78
C MET A 595 2.85 31.95 4.35
N LEU A 596 3.16 32.94 3.52
CA LEU A 596 3.65 32.69 2.16
C LEU A 596 5.00 31.97 2.14
N GLY A 597 5.91 32.28 3.06
CA GLY A 597 7.19 31.57 3.22
C GLY A 597 6.98 30.09 3.55
N GLY A 598 6.09 29.79 4.51
CA GLY A 598 5.70 28.42 4.87
C GLY A 598 5.02 27.68 3.72
N ALA A 599 4.07 28.32 3.04
CA ALA A 599 3.40 27.77 1.86
C ALA A 599 4.37 27.55 0.68
N GLY A 600 5.35 28.45 0.51
CA GLY A 600 6.41 28.37 -0.49
C GLY A 600 7.30 27.14 -0.28
N CYS A 601 7.62 26.80 0.97
CA CYS A 601 8.36 25.58 1.30
C CYS A 601 7.59 24.32 0.89
N LEU A 602 6.28 24.28 1.15
CA LEU A 602 5.41 23.18 0.72
C LEU A 602 5.32 23.12 -0.82
N GLY A 603 5.16 24.27 -1.46
CA GLY A 603 5.15 24.40 -2.92
C GLY A 603 6.45 23.90 -3.56
N LEU A 604 7.60 24.20 -2.96
CA LEU A 604 8.90 23.72 -3.39
C LEU A 604 9.00 22.20 -3.31
N VAL A 605 8.53 21.58 -2.21
CA VAL A 605 8.50 20.11 -2.09
C VAL A 605 7.61 19.48 -3.16
N VAL A 606 6.42 20.06 -3.40
CA VAL A 606 5.49 19.58 -4.45
C VAL A 606 6.10 19.74 -5.83
N ALA A 607 6.73 20.88 -6.12
CA ALA A 607 7.44 21.13 -7.37
C ALA A 607 8.59 20.14 -7.55
N CYS A 608 9.43 19.92 -6.54
CA CYS A 608 10.51 18.94 -6.59
C CYS A 608 9.98 17.52 -6.85
N GLU A 609 8.86 17.12 -6.24
CA GLU A 609 8.22 15.82 -6.50
C GLU A 609 7.64 15.72 -7.92
N PHE A 610 7.03 16.81 -8.41
CA PHE A 610 6.51 16.89 -9.77
C PHE A 610 7.63 16.84 -10.82
N PHE A 611 8.68 17.63 -10.64
CA PHE A 611 9.88 17.64 -11.48
C PHE A 611 10.63 16.31 -11.42
N ASN A 612 10.73 15.69 -10.24
CA ASN A 612 11.27 14.32 -10.13
C ASN A 612 10.45 13.36 -10.98
N LYS A 613 9.12 13.37 -10.91
CA LYS A 613 8.28 12.46 -11.73
C LYS A 613 8.42 12.69 -13.24
N ILE A 614 8.64 13.92 -13.69
CA ILE A 614 8.74 14.26 -15.12
C ILE A 614 10.14 13.99 -15.68
N PHE A 615 11.18 14.44 -14.98
CA PHE A 615 12.55 14.46 -15.50
C PHE A 615 13.42 13.32 -14.96
N SER A 616 13.11 12.79 -13.78
CA SER A 616 13.87 11.72 -13.15
C SER A 616 13.06 10.44 -13.09
N ARG A 617 13.44 9.42 -13.87
CA ARG A 617 12.91 8.05 -13.69
C ARG A 617 13.17 7.47 -12.30
N VAL A 618 13.87 8.19 -11.41
CA VAL A 618 14.11 7.86 -10.00
C VAL A 618 12.98 8.44 -9.14
N GLY A 619 12.07 7.58 -8.67
CA GLY A 619 11.02 7.96 -7.70
C GLY A 619 9.58 7.84 -8.22
N SER A 620 9.39 7.56 -9.51
CA SER A 620 8.14 6.97 -9.98
C SER A 620 8.00 5.60 -9.31
N GLY A 621 6.89 5.37 -8.61
CA GLY A 621 6.49 4.04 -8.15
C GLY A 621 6.22 3.13 -9.36
N TYR A 622 7.28 2.71 -10.04
CA TYR A 622 7.22 1.77 -11.14
C TYR A 622 7.04 0.37 -10.55
N VAL A 623 5.82 -0.15 -10.63
CA VAL A 623 5.59 -1.61 -10.66
C VAL A 623 5.97 -2.06 -12.07
N GLY A 624 7.28 -2.15 -12.34
CA GLY A 624 7.82 -2.58 -13.63
C GLY A 624 7.91 -1.48 -14.70
N ARG A 625 8.78 -1.72 -15.68
CA ARG A 625 9.01 -0.84 -16.85
C ARG A 625 7.68 -0.73 -17.64
N SER A 626 7.14 0.49 -17.76
CA SER A 626 5.97 0.82 -18.60
C SER A 626 4.58 0.42 -18.11
N MET A 627 4.35 0.22 -16.80
CA MET A 627 2.99 0.03 -16.25
C MET A 627 2.51 1.29 -15.53
N PRO A 628 1.74 2.19 -16.17
CA PRO A 628 1.19 3.36 -15.49
C PRO A 628 0.19 2.92 -14.41
N VAL A 629 0.26 3.55 -13.24
CA VAL A 629 -0.73 3.33 -12.17
C VAL A 629 -2.09 3.86 -12.65
N PRO A 630 -3.18 3.07 -12.56
CA PRO A 630 -4.51 3.53 -12.95
C PRO A 630 -4.92 4.81 -12.20
N ILE A 631 -5.45 5.80 -12.91
CA ILE A 631 -5.87 7.11 -12.34
C ILE A 631 -6.81 6.93 -11.15
N ARG A 632 -7.72 5.96 -11.19
CA ARG A 632 -8.64 5.67 -10.07
C ARG A 632 -7.92 5.26 -8.79
N ALA A 633 -6.85 4.46 -8.91
CA ALA A 633 -6.06 4.05 -7.76
C ALA A 633 -5.25 5.24 -7.21
N TYR A 634 -4.74 6.09 -8.11
CA TYR A 634 -4.05 7.32 -7.75
C TYR A 634 -4.96 8.29 -7.01
N CYS A 635 -6.14 8.62 -7.56
CA CYS A 635 -7.12 9.49 -6.90
C CYS A 635 -7.49 8.98 -5.50
N ARG A 636 -7.77 7.68 -5.36
CA ARG A 636 -8.09 7.08 -4.07
C ARG A 636 -6.94 7.23 -3.06
N TYR A 637 -5.70 6.98 -3.50
CA TYR A 637 -4.52 7.17 -2.66
C TYR A 637 -4.35 8.64 -2.26
N THR A 638 -4.46 9.57 -3.21
CA THR A 638 -4.33 11.00 -2.95
C THR A 638 -5.42 11.51 -2.00
N CYS A 639 -6.68 11.13 -2.19
CA CYS A 639 -7.77 11.53 -1.29
C CYS A 639 -7.55 11.03 0.15
N PHE A 640 -7.05 9.79 0.32
CA PHE A 640 -6.72 9.25 1.64
C PHE A 640 -5.67 10.12 2.36
N TRP A 641 -4.57 10.45 1.67
CA TRP A 641 -3.51 11.27 2.26
C TRP A 641 -3.94 12.72 2.48
N LEU A 642 -4.72 13.31 1.56
CA LEU A 642 -5.28 14.65 1.76
C LEU A 642 -6.16 14.71 3.01
N LEU A 643 -7.06 13.74 3.20
CA LEU A 643 -7.89 13.68 4.41
C LEU A 643 -7.04 13.54 5.67
N LEU A 644 -6.05 12.64 5.65
CA LEU A 644 -5.14 12.41 6.78
C LEU A 644 -4.39 13.69 7.17
N PHE A 645 -3.79 14.36 6.18
CA PHE A 645 -3.05 15.60 6.45
C PHE A 645 -3.97 16.73 6.88
N MET A 646 -5.18 16.86 6.33
CA MET A 646 -6.14 17.88 6.80
C MET A 646 -6.50 17.68 8.27
N CYS A 647 -6.84 16.45 8.69
CA CYS A 647 -7.14 16.16 10.09
C CYS A 647 -5.93 16.42 11.00
N LYS A 648 -4.74 15.99 10.56
CA LYS A 648 -3.48 16.23 11.28
C LYS A 648 -3.23 17.73 11.48
N LEU A 649 -3.22 18.51 10.39
CA LEU A 649 -2.90 19.93 10.44
C LEU A 649 -3.89 20.71 11.30
N MET A 650 -5.19 20.37 11.23
CA MET A 650 -6.21 20.99 12.07
C MET A 650 -5.97 20.71 13.57
N PHE A 651 -5.66 19.45 13.92
CA PHE A 651 -5.37 19.07 15.29
C PHE A 651 -4.10 19.73 15.82
N ASP A 652 -3.00 19.62 15.07
CA ASP A 652 -1.69 20.16 15.48
C ASP A 652 -1.72 21.68 15.59
N TYR A 653 -2.41 22.36 14.68
CA TYR A 653 -2.61 23.80 14.75
C TYR A 653 -3.32 24.20 16.05
N GLN A 654 -4.46 23.57 16.33
CA GLN A 654 -5.35 23.97 17.43
C GLN A 654 -4.74 23.72 18.81
N TYR A 655 -4.07 22.57 18.99
CA TYR A 655 -3.66 22.10 20.31
C TYR A 655 -2.16 22.27 20.60
N MET A 656 -1.33 22.52 19.58
CA MET A 656 0.12 22.55 19.75
C MET A 656 0.75 23.80 19.15
N ILE A 657 0.65 24.01 17.84
CA ILE A 657 1.47 25.04 17.15
C ILE A 657 1.01 26.45 17.49
N LYS A 658 -0.30 26.73 17.56
CA LYS A 658 -0.79 28.08 17.90
C LYS A 658 -0.29 28.54 19.27
N ALA A 659 -0.51 27.72 20.30
CA ALA A 659 -0.06 28.00 21.66
C ALA A 659 1.48 28.11 21.76
N LEU A 660 2.21 27.28 21.02
CA LEU A 660 3.67 27.34 20.98
C LEU A 660 4.19 28.63 20.34
N VAL A 661 3.55 29.11 19.26
CA VAL A 661 3.90 30.39 18.62
C VAL A 661 3.61 31.56 19.56
N GLU A 662 2.45 31.59 20.22
CA GLU A 662 2.07 32.65 21.16
C GLU A 662 3.04 32.72 22.35
N THR A 663 3.34 31.58 22.97
CA THR A 663 4.31 31.51 24.08
C THR A 663 5.71 31.91 23.63
N THR A 664 6.12 31.53 22.41
CA THR A 664 7.43 31.94 21.85
C THR A 664 7.51 33.45 21.65
N LEU A 665 6.45 34.07 21.14
CA LEU A 665 6.38 35.53 21.00
C LEU A 665 6.44 36.21 22.36
N PHE A 666 5.69 35.72 23.34
CA PHE A 666 5.75 36.22 24.72
C PHE A 666 7.17 36.16 25.28
N ILE A 667 7.82 35.00 25.23
CA ILE A 667 9.20 34.80 25.76
C ILE A 667 10.23 35.68 25.04
N TRP A 668 10.06 35.89 23.73
CA TRP A 668 11.00 36.67 22.92
C TRP A 668 10.95 38.16 23.25
N TYR A 669 9.76 38.68 23.55
CA TYR A 669 9.53 40.12 23.76
C TYR A 669 9.33 40.53 25.23
N ALA A 670 9.21 39.58 26.16
CA ALA A 670 9.13 39.89 27.59
C ALA A 670 10.46 40.47 28.11
N ASN A 671 10.37 41.37 29.10
CA ASN A 671 11.54 41.98 29.73
C ASN A 671 12.36 40.93 30.51
N GLU A 672 13.66 40.88 30.26
CA GLU A 672 14.56 39.89 30.87
C GLU A 672 14.64 40.05 32.40
N ASP A 673 14.55 41.28 32.92
CA ASP A 673 14.76 41.62 34.34
C ASP A 673 13.62 41.17 35.29
N GLU A 674 12.38 41.04 34.81
CA GLU A 674 11.23 40.66 35.65
C GLU A 674 10.99 39.14 35.72
N TYR A 675 11.33 38.39 34.66
CA TYR A 675 11.02 36.96 34.55
C TYR A 675 12.18 36.02 34.97
N LEU A 676 13.44 36.43 34.74
CA LEU A 676 14.62 35.64 35.10
C LEU A 676 14.75 35.29 36.60
N PRO A 677 14.32 36.12 37.59
CA PRO A 677 14.46 35.80 39.02
C PRO A 677 13.68 34.56 39.48
N TYR A 678 12.62 34.15 38.76
CA TYR A 678 11.72 33.06 39.17
C TYR A 678 11.91 31.76 38.35
N SER A 679 12.71 31.78 37.29
CA SER A 679 12.97 30.60 36.47
C SER A 679 14.10 29.74 37.06
N ASN A 680 13.76 28.57 37.61
CA ASN A 680 14.72 27.60 38.18
C ASN A 680 15.50 26.81 37.09
N PHE A 681 15.85 27.44 35.96
CA PHE A 681 16.49 26.76 34.83
C PHE A 681 18.02 26.92 34.86
N ILE A 682 18.73 25.83 34.58
CA ILE A 682 20.18 25.63 34.80
C ILE A 682 21.10 26.54 33.95
N LEU A 683 20.58 27.22 32.92
CA LEU A 683 21.38 28.03 32.00
C LEU A 683 20.82 29.46 31.90
N GLN A 684 21.32 30.35 32.76
CA GLN A 684 20.91 31.76 32.86
C GLN A 684 21.62 32.71 31.86
N MET A 685 22.35 32.17 30.88
CA MET A 685 23.19 32.97 29.97
C MET A 685 22.78 32.75 28.52
N THR A 686 21.70 33.39 28.07
CA THR A 686 21.34 33.39 26.64
C THR A 686 20.70 34.70 26.19
N PHE A 687 21.27 35.29 25.14
CA PHE A 687 20.66 36.35 24.34
C PHE A 687 19.23 35.94 23.90
N HIS A 688 18.20 36.71 24.29
CA HIS A 688 16.78 36.51 23.95
C HIS A 688 16.22 35.10 24.26
N ASN A 689 16.71 34.42 25.30
CA ASN A 689 16.14 33.13 25.74
C ASN A 689 16.06 32.03 24.65
N ILE A 690 16.91 32.11 23.62
CA ILE A 690 16.85 31.24 22.42
C ILE A 690 16.96 29.75 22.76
N ILE A 691 17.80 29.39 23.74
CA ILE A 691 17.97 27.99 24.15
C ILE A 691 16.67 27.46 24.79
N TYR A 692 15.98 28.28 25.58
CA TYR A 692 14.71 27.91 26.18
C TYR A 692 13.63 27.68 25.13
N ILE A 693 13.53 28.58 24.14
CA ILE A 693 12.65 28.40 22.98
C ILE A 693 12.99 27.10 22.26
N LEU A 694 14.27 26.83 21.98
CA LEU A 694 14.69 25.59 21.32
C LEU A 694 14.31 24.34 22.12
N PHE A 695 14.42 24.34 23.45
CA PHE A 695 13.98 23.23 24.30
C PHE A 695 12.46 23.02 24.29
N LEU A 696 11.65 24.08 24.18
CA LEU A 696 10.20 23.97 24.03
C LEU A 696 9.81 23.40 22.64
N TRP A 697 10.53 23.79 21.59
CA TRP A 697 10.20 23.42 20.22
C TRP A 697 10.66 22.00 19.82
N ILE A 698 11.77 21.50 20.37
CA ILE A 698 12.29 20.16 20.01
C ILE A 698 11.25 19.04 20.25
N PRO A 699 10.65 18.89 21.44
CA PRO A 699 9.65 17.86 21.68
C PRO A 699 8.43 18.02 20.78
N ALA A 700 7.93 19.26 20.60
CA ALA A 700 6.79 19.56 19.74
C ALA A 700 7.06 19.17 18.27
N PHE A 701 8.27 19.43 17.76
CA PHE A 701 8.65 19.00 16.43
C PHE A 701 8.64 17.48 16.28
N PHE A 702 9.19 16.72 17.25
CA PHE A 702 9.18 15.26 17.18
C PHE A 702 7.77 14.66 17.28
N VAL A 703 6.91 15.23 18.13
CA VAL A 703 5.49 14.85 18.22
C VAL A 703 4.80 15.10 16.87
N PHE A 704 4.98 16.29 16.29
CA PHE A 704 4.45 16.60 14.96
C PHE A 704 4.91 15.60 13.90
N MET A 705 6.18 15.20 13.92
CA MET A 705 6.70 14.23 12.95
C MET A 705 6.12 12.81 13.16
N TYR A 706 5.80 12.43 14.40
CA TYR A 706 5.28 11.11 14.75
C TYR A 706 3.76 10.99 14.55
N ASP A 707 3.00 12.07 14.77
CA ASP A 707 1.54 12.05 14.75
C ASP A 707 0.94 11.58 13.41
N ALA A 708 1.66 11.78 12.29
CA ALA A 708 1.24 11.23 10.99
C ALA A 708 1.03 9.70 11.04
N GLN A 709 1.81 8.97 11.85
CA GLN A 709 1.65 7.53 12.07
C GLN A 709 0.40 7.20 12.90
N ILE A 710 0.05 8.04 13.87
CA ILE A 710 -1.14 7.86 14.72
C ILE A 710 -2.40 8.03 13.85
N PHE A 711 -2.51 9.15 13.12
CA PHE A 711 -3.63 9.39 12.21
C PHE A 711 -3.70 8.33 11.09
N TYR A 712 -2.56 7.88 10.58
CA TYR A 712 -2.52 6.77 9.62
C TYR A 712 -3.10 5.48 10.21
N SER A 713 -2.71 5.13 11.44
CA SER A 713 -3.18 3.91 12.10
C SER A 713 -4.70 3.93 12.32
N VAL A 714 -5.25 5.07 12.74
CA VAL A 714 -6.70 5.24 12.93
C VAL A 714 -7.44 5.19 11.58
N LEU A 715 -7.05 6.00 10.60
CA LEU A 715 -7.74 6.08 9.31
C LEU A 715 -7.59 4.81 8.48
N SER A 716 -6.44 4.13 8.54
CA SER A 716 -6.23 2.86 7.82
C SER A 716 -7.10 1.74 8.37
N VAL A 717 -7.38 1.71 9.68
CA VAL A 717 -8.32 0.76 10.28
C VAL A 717 -9.75 1.06 9.82
N ILE A 718 -10.18 2.32 9.81
CA ILE A 718 -11.53 2.71 9.35
C ILE A 718 -11.72 2.36 7.87
N PHE A 719 -10.79 2.80 7.01
CA PHE A 719 -10.85 2.55 5.58
C PHE A 719 -10.67 1.07 5.24
N GLY A 720 -9.76 0.39 5.93
CA GLY A 720 -9.51 -1.04 5.83
C GLY A 720 -10.74 -1.86 6.22
N SER A 721 -11.46 -1.45 7.26
CA SER A 721 -12.72 -2.08 7.67
C SER A 721 -13.79 -1.90 6.60
N PHE A 722 -14.00 -0.69 6.08
CA PHE A 722 -14.96 -0.44 4.99
C PHE A 722 -14.61 -1.23 3.72
N ALA A 723 -13.33 -1.28 3.35
CA ALA A 723 -12.86 -2.08 2.23
C ALA A 723 -13.06 -3.59 2.47
N GLY A 724 -12.80 -4.06 3.70
CA GLY A 724 -13.04 -5.44 4.12
C GLY A 724 -14.50 -5.85 4.02
N PHE A 725 -15.42 -4.99 4.49
CA PHE A 725 -16.87 -5.18 4.35
C PHE A 725 -17.30 -5.22 2.87
N ASN A 726 -16.79 -4.31 2.03
CA ASN A 726 -17.09 -4.29 0.60
C ASN A 726 -16.56 -5.53 -0.14
N LEU A 727 -15.42 -6.07 0.29
CA LEU A 727 -14.86 -7.31 -0.22
C LEU A 727 -15.54 -8.56 0.38
N ARG A 728 -16.50 -8.37 1.30
CA ARG A 728 -17.17 -9.45 2.06
C ARG A 728 -16.18 -10.39 2.75
N ILE A 729 -15.02 -9.85 3.11
CA ILE A 729 -14.03 -10.54 3.93
C ILE A 729 -14.66 -10.68 5.32
N GLY A 730 -14.95 -11.92 5.72
CA GLY A 730 -15.71 -12.23 6.93
C GLY A 730 -17.16 -12.70 6.69
N GLU A 731 -17.60 -12.90 5.44
CA GLU A 731 -18.85 -13.62 5.10
C GLU A 731 -18.76 -15.11 5.51
N LEU A 732 -17.53 -15.63 5.60
CA LEU A 732 -17.21 -17.00 5.96
C LEU A 732 -16.92 -17.12 7.47
N ARG A 733 -17.95 -16.94 8.31
CA ARG A 733 -17.82 -17.07 9.78
C ARG A 733 -17.94 -18.50 10.30
N SER A 734 -18.27 -19.48 9.45
CA SER A 734 -18.54 -20.86 9.85
C SER A 734 -18.13 -21.85 8.77
N PHE A 735 -17.64 -23.02 9.18
CA PHE A 735 -17.29 -24.14 8.31
C PHE A 735 -18.46 -24.58 7.41
N ARG A 736 -19.71 -24.41 7.87
CA ARG A 736 -20.92 -24.71 7.08
C ARG A 736 -21.09 -23.75 5.89
N VAL A 737 -20.89 -22.45 6.12
CA VAL A 737 -20.94 -21.42 5.07
C VAL A 737 -19.78 -21.60 4.10
N LEU A 738 -18.58 -21.95 4.61
CA LEU A 738 -17.41 -22.29 3.80
C LEU A 738 -17.65 -23.45 2.85
N ARG A 739 -18.24 -24.55 3.33
CA ARG A 739 -18.56 -25.71 2.49
C ARG A 739 -19.58 -25.39 1.39
N LEU A 740 -20.56 -24.52 1.67
CA LEU A 740 -21.54 -24.06 0.68
C LEU A 740 -20.90 -23.13 -0.36
N SER A 741 -20.05 -22.20 0.07
CA SER A 741 -19.31 -21.31 -0.83
C SER A 741 -18.32 -22.08 -1.71
N PHE A 742 -17.66 -23.12 -1.21
CA PHE A 742 -16.78 -24.00 -2.00
C PHE A 742 -17.48 -24.64 -3.20
N LYS A 743 -18.77 -24.99 -3.08
CA LYS A 743 -19.57 -25.50 -4.22
C LYS A 743 -19.82 -24.43 -5.29
N SER A 744 -19.77 -23.15 -4.93
CA SER A 744 -19.99 -22.02 -5.85
C SER A 744 -18.71 -21.49 -6.49
N ILE A 745 -17.53 -21.82 -5.95
CA ILE A 745 -16.22 -21.37 -6.43
C ILE A 745 -15.97 -21.73 -7.89
N PRO A 746 -16.20 -22.97 -8.37
CA PRO A 746 -15.98 -23.32 -9.78
C PRO A 746 -16.80 -22.45 -10.73
N ARG A 747 -18.04 -22.11 -10.32
CA ARG A 747 -18.97 -21.27 -11.09
C ARG A 747 -18.51 -19.82 -11.18
N MET A 748 -18.02 -19.27 -10.06
CA MET A 748 -17.47 -17.91 -9.99
C MET A 748 -16.10 -17.79 -10.66
N PHE A 749 -15.29 -18.84 -10.58
CA PHE A 749 -14.00 -18.95 -11.26
C PHE A 749 -14.19 -18.97 -12.78
N ASN A 750 -15.10 -19.80 -13.30
CA ASN A 750 -15.44 -19.81 -14.73
C ASN A 750 -15.97 -18.45 -15.20
N LYS A 751 -16.83 -17.79 -14.40
CA LYS A 751 -17.38 -16.46 -14.73
C LYS A 751 -16.29 -15.37 -14.85
N LYS A 752 -15.16 -15.51 -14.17
CA LYS A 752 -14.10 -14.49 -14.10
C LYS A 752 -12.94 -14.77 -15.05
N ILE A 753 -12.72 -16.03 -15.43
CA ILE A 753 -11.59 -16.45 -16.28
C ILE A 753 -12.01 -16.74 -17.72
N VAL A 754 -13.23 -17.26 -17.94
CA VAL A 754 -13.75 -17.48 -19.29
C VAL A 754 -14.51 -16.22 -19.71
N PRO A 755 -14.16 -15.56 -20.85
CA PRO A 755 -15.02 -14.54 -21.42
C PRO A 755 -16.34 -15.20 -21.81
N ASN A 756 -17.39 -15.01 -21.00
CA ASN A 756 -18.71 -15.53 -21.30
C ASN A 756 -19.23 -14.89 -22.60
N ILE A 757 -19.17 -15.64 -23.70
CA ILE A 757 -19.75 -15.29 -25.01
C ILE A 757 -21.26 -14.94 -24.88
N GLN A 758 -21.93 -15.47 -23.85
CA GLN A 758 -23.34 -15.19 -23.56
C GLN A 758 -23.63 -13.78 -23.02
N ASP A 759 -22.68 -13.13 -22.33
CA ASP A 759 -22.90 -11.78 -21.78
C ASP A 759 -22.88 -10.71 -22.90
N GLY A 760 -22.11 -10.95 -23.98
CA GLY A 760 -22.15 -10.11 -25.19
C GLY A 760 -23.48 -10.18 -25.94
N ALA A 761 -24.12 -11.36 -25.97
CA ALA A 761 -25.44 -11.55 -26.60
C ALA A 761 -26.58 -10.93 -25.76
N ALA A 762 -26.48 -10.98 -24.42
CA ALA A 762 -27.42 -10.35 -23.50
C ALA A 762 -27.33 -8.81 -23.54
N ASP A 763 -26.12 -8.25 -23.62
CA ASP A 763 -25.90 -6.81 -23.76
C ASP A 763 -26.26 -6.30 -25.16
N GLY A 764 -26.07 -7.11 -26.21
CA GLY A 764 -26.58 -6.84 -27.55
C GLY A 764 -28.12 -6.78 -27.60
N LYS A 765 -28.81 -7.71 -26.92
CA LYS A 765 -30.28 -7.69 -26.76
C LYS A 765 -30.75 -6.49 -25.94
N LYS A 766 -30.06 -6.12 -24.84
CA LYS A 766 -30.37 -4.91 -24.06
C LYS A 766 -30.16 -3.63 -24.85
N LYS A 767 -29.07 -3.50 -25.64
CA LYS A 767 -28.84 -2.35 -26.54
C LYS A 767 -29.90 -2.27 -27.64
N LYS A 768 -30.32 -3.39 -28.26
CA LYS A 768 -31.44 -3.43 -29.23
C LYS A 768 -32.77 -3.00 -28.58
N LYS A 769 -33.07 -3.48 -27.37
CA LYS A 769 -34.29 -3.08 -26.61
C LYS A 769 -34.28 -1.59 -26.27
N LYS A 770 -33.13 -1.03 -25.86
CA LYS A 770 -32.97 0.41 -25.55
C LYS A 770 -33.09 1.30 -26.80
N LYS A 771 -32.59 0.83 -27.96
CA LYS A 771 -32.71 1.53 -29.25
C LYS A 771 -34.15 1.50 -29.79
N LYS A 772 -34.89 0.40 -29.59
CA LYS A 772 -36.32 0.28 -29.92
C LYS A 772 -37.19 1.21 -29.07
N LYS A 773 -36.96 1.26 -27.74
CA LYS A 773 -37.67 2.18 -26.81
C LYS A 773 -37.42 3.67 -27.12
N ARG A 774 -36.23 4.03 -27.64
CA ARG A 774 -35.91 5.40 -28.06
C ARG A 774 -36.60 5.78 -29.37
N ARG A 775 -36.77 4.84 -30.32
CA ARG A 775 -37.53 5.06 -31.55
C ARG A 775 -39.04 5.18 -31.32
N GLU A 776 -39.61 4.40 -30.40
CA GLU A 776 -41.03 4.48 -30.03
C GLU A 776 -41.39 5.79 -29.30
N ARG A 777 -40.46 6.36 -28.50
CA ARG A 777 -40.66 7.67 -27.87
C ARG A 777 -40.50 8.87 -28.82
N GLY A 778 -39.72 8.73 -29.90
CA GLY A 778 -39.58 9.78 -30.91
C GLY A 778 -40.78 9.91 -31.85
N ASN A 779 -41.53 8.83 -32.08
CA ASN A 779 -42.68 8.84 -33.00
C ASN A 779 -44.00 9.34 -32.36
N ASN A 780 -44.08 9.41 -31.03
CA ASN A 780 -45.29 9.87 -30.32
C ASN A 780 -45.36 11.40 -30.12
N HIS A 781 -44.37 12.16 -30.61
CA HIS A 781 -44.41 13.63 -30.63
C HIS A 781 -44.64 14.23 -32.03
N ALA A 782 -44.95 13.42 -33.05
CA ALA A 782 -45.15 13.89 -34.42
C ALA A 782 -46.55 13.60 -35.00
N ARG A 783 -47.55 13.25 -34.18
CA ARG A 783 -48.95 13.09 -34.64
C ARG A 783 -49.96 13.48 -33.56
N ALA A 784 -50.48 14.71 -33.63
CA ALA A 784 -51.91 15.05 -33.59
C ALA A 784 -52.10 16.58 -33.50
N PRO A 785 -53.24 17.13 -33.99
CA PRO A 785 -53.25 18.34 -34.81
C PRO A 785 -53.75 19.62 -34.12
N LEU A 786 -53.50 20.74 -34.81
CA LEU A 786 -54.19 22.02 -34.71
C LEU A 786 -55.72 21.87 -34.61
N ARG A 787 -56.34 22.54 -33.62
CA ARG A 787 -57.56 23.35 -33.84
C ARG A 787 -57.80 24.30 -32.64
N ALA A 788 -58.17 25.52 -33.02
CA ALA A 788 -58.34 26.70 -32.20
C ALA A 788 -59.68 26.78 -31.44
N CYS A 789 -59.76 27.78 -30.55
CA CYS A 789 -60.89 28.68 -30.26
C CYS A 789 -61.43 28.73 -28.81
N VAL A 790 -61.34 29.96 -28.27
CA VAL A 790 -62.39 30.75 -27.58
C VAL A 790 -62.50 30.69 -26.05
N ASN A 791 -62.18 31.86 -25.48
CA ASN A 791 -62.73 32.64 -24.36
C ASN A 791 -63.01 32.02 -22.99
N GLY A 792 -62.57 32.76 -21.98
CA GLY A 792 -62.86 32.62 -20.54
C GLY A 792 -61.76 33.28 -19.74
#